data_AF-A0A975R2Y8-F1
#
_entry.id   AF-A0A975R2Y8-F1
#
_cell.length_a   1.000
_cell.length_b   1.000
_cell.length_c   1.000
_cell.angle_alpha   90.00
_cell.angle_beta   90.00
_cell.angle_gamma   90.00
#
_symmetry.space_group_name_H-M   'P 1'
#
loop_
_entity.id
_entity.type
_entity.pdbx_description
1 polymer ?
#
loop_
_entity_poly.entity_id
_entity_poly.type
_entity_poly.pdbx_seq_one_letter_code
_entity_poly.pdbx_strand_id
1 'polypeptide(L)'
;MRAFLFPGQGSQKTGMGAELADASPVAREVFEEVDEALGQKLSRIMREGPEDQLTLTENAQPAIMANAIATLRVLEREGGLTIADKGNCVAGHSLGEYTALCAVGAFPLADTARLLKLRGQAMQAAVPVGEGAMAALLGADVEKAEALAEAAAQGQVCEVANDNDPTQVVISGHRSAIERAIALTKEHGIKRGILLPVSAPFHCSLMQPAADAMAKALDDCPPRGFSLPLYANVTAAPVSDPVEELGLLVEQVTGRVRWRESVLAMREDGMEDFVELGGKVLGPMVARIDREANVTSVISMDDIESLASFSDDQSRRDKGAEMGWKLRLGLLGLAALTAGCATSESVDQNARSAMPAVRGERQLSRYFAQAEKDYDRYPPMPMALPAPLAVEQGPVLSDAGSAPSADTSQLVVVTGTRVEEPGITNTQEVGVDEGGIVKRHGDHLIVLRRGRLFSVAIGEGGLASVDAIDAFAPGDDDPGDTWYDEMLIEGDQVVVIGYSYGDDGTEINRFTISPEGRFAYRDTHYLTSGDYYSSRNYASRLIGDELLFYAPVQIDFEDWRAALPTVRAREADGTIKEARRNSGATTLFVPGAVLAKPNGQLDTFHTVTSCSLSGPDLPCRSTVVLGAWGRDFYFSSTAAYVWTDGINRLNQQTFDEEPFIPPMLYRIPLDGSAPRAIGVAGSPVDQFSFREDGGSAIDILTRAEDGGGGMWGGEVSDGTPMLLHLSLDRLGDGSDDARRGDYRELPPVDGYRFFNRYVGRHLLYASGSYGREENTPEIYIVPLDHQWVTTIKLPHGVTRFDALGDDAVAIGPDAAGGLGFSSIALDRANGSARLVNTYAMARAEEAETRSQALFYRSDPGSPDGANGMLGLPVSLQLRDDLGEFLGDASAIAFLRRDDRKLSPAGQLDSRPVANADGRESDQCQASCTDWYGNARPIFIGNLVFALMGYEIVEGRQDGARIVERRRVDFTPVSREGASPN
;
A
#
# COMPACT_ATOMS: atom_id res chain seq x y z
N MET A 1 19.35 15.98 22.85
CA MET A 1 17.94 15.71 22.45
C MET A 1 17.70 16.38 21.10
N ARG A 2 16.72 15.90 20.32
CA ARG A 2 16.53 16.34 18.92
C ARG A 2 15.12 16.84 18.65
N ALA A 3 15.02 17.96 17.92
CA ALA A 3 13.79 18.51 17.39
C ALA A 3 13.76 18.37 15.85
N PHE A 4 12.64 17.91 15.30
CA PHE A 4 12.40 17.93 13.85
C PHE A 4 11.60 19.16 13.45
N LEU A 5 12.07 19.87 12.43
CA LEU A 5 11.56 21.17 12.03
C LEU A 5 10.99 21.12 10.60
N PHE A 6 9.85 21.79 10.40
CA PHE A 6 9.15 21.80 9.12
C PHE A 6 9.01 23.22 8.56
N PRO A 7 9.45 23.48 7.31
CA PRO A 7 9.55 24.83 6.75
C PRO A 7 8.19 25.48 6.49
N GLY A 8 8.19 26.81 6.55
CA GLY A 8 7.03 27.65 6.26
C GLY A 8 7.01 28.22 4.84
N GLN A 9 6.01 29.07 4.57
CA GLN A 9 5.83 29.73 3.28
C GLN A 9 7.01 30.64 2.93
N GLY A 10 7.42 30.63 1.66
CA GLY A 10 8.62 31.31 1.17
C GLY A 10 9.82 30.38 0.96
N SER A 11 9.67 29.09 1.29
CA SER A 11 10.67 28.04 1.01
C SER A 11 10.47 27.35 -0.34
N GLN A 12 9.31 27.55 -0.98
CA GLN A 12 9.00 26.95 -2.27
C GLN A 12 9.90 27.47 -3.40
N LYS A 13 10.29 26.57 -4.30
CA LYS A 13 11.04 26.88 -5.53
C LYS A 13 10.59 25.94 -6.64
N THR A 14 10.55 26.41 -7.88
CA THR A 14 10.35 25.52 -9.03
C THR A 14 11.49 24.48 -9.05
N GLY A 15 11.14 23.22 -9.28
CA GLY A 15 12.02 22.06 -9.18
C GLY A 15 12.17 21.49 -7.76
N MET A 16 11.48 22.01 -6.74
CA MET A 16 11.50 21.37 -5.41
C MET A 16 10.87 19.98 -5.46
N GLY A 17 11.44 19.02 -4.73
CA GLY A 17 10.99 17.64 -4.72
C GLY A 17 11.31 16.85 -5.98
N ALA A 18 11.73 17.49 -7.08
CA ALA A 18 11.98 16.81 -8.35
C ALA A 18 13.12 15.79 -8.26
N GLU A 19 14.29 16.20 -7.76
CA GLU A 19 15.43 15.30 -7.57
C GLU A 19 15.11 14.14 -6.61
N LEU A 20 14.32 14.42 -5.57
CA LEU A 20 13.92 13.40 -4.60
C LEU A 20 12.90 12.43 -5.22
N ALA A 21 11.92 12.92 -5.99
CA ALA A 21 10.96 12.10 -6.72
C ALA A 21 11.63 11.28 -7.85
N ASP A 22 12.66 11.82 -8.49
CA ASP A 22 13.43 11.12 -9.52
C ASP A 22 14.29 10.01 -8.91
N ALA A 23 14.72 10.19 -7.66
CA ALA A 23 15.56 9.23 -6.95
C ALA A 23 14.77 8.21 -6.11
N SER A 24 13.58 8.56 -5.62
CA SER A 24 12.81 7.76 -4.69
C SER A 24 11.34 7.61 -5.12
N PRO A 25 10.82 6.36 -5.23
CA PRO A 25 9.39 6.10 -5.43
C PRO A 25 8.55 6.57 -4.24
N VAL A 26 9.07 6.49 -3.00
CA VAL A 26 8.37 6.93 -1.80
C VAL A 26 8.07 8.43 -1.85
N ALA A 27 9.00 9.23 -2.39
CA ALA A 27 8.74 10.64 -2.62
C ALA A 27 7.67 10.86 -3.70
N ARG A 28 7.65 10.07 -4.78
CA ARG A 28 6.61 10.15 -5.83
C ARG A 28 5.22 9.84 -5.29
N GLU A 29 5.07 8.78 -4.50
CA GLU A 29 3.80 8.41 -3.85
C GLU A 29 3.21 9.57 -3.06
N VAL A 30 4.04 10.28 -2.28
CA VAL A 30 3.58 11.46 -1.52
C VAL A 30 3.03 12.54 -2.45
N PHE A 31 3.71 12.82 -3.55
CA PHE A 31 3.26 13.83 -4.50
C PHE A 31 1.99 13.39 -5.25
N GLU A 32 1.85 12.10 -5.54
CA GLU A 32 0.66 11.54 -6.19
C GLU A 32 -0.55 11.54 -5.25
N GLU A 33 -0.38 11.15 -3.98
CA GLU A 33 -1.42 11.20 -2.95
C GLU A 33 -1.94 12.64 -2.75
N VAL A 34 -1.03 13.62 -2.74
CA VAL A 34 -1.38 15.04 -2.66
C VAL A 34 -2.08 15.52 -3.92
N ASP A 35 -1.63 15.09 -5.10
CA ASP A 35 -2.28 15.45 -6.37
C ASP A 35 -3.72 14.94 -6.44
N GLU A 36 -3.93 13.70 -6.01
CA GLU A 36 -5.24 13.04 -5.94
C GLU A 36 -6.15 13.74 -4.93
N ALA A 37 -5.65 13.97 -3.71
CA ALA A 37 -6.41 14.61 -2.64
C ALA A 37 -6.94 16.00 -3.03
N LEU A 38 -6.18 16.72 -3.89
CA LEU A 38 -6.52 18.05 -4.38
C LEU A 38 -7.25 18.04 -5.74
N GLY A 39 -7.34 16.91 -6.43
CA GLY A 39 -7.81 16.84 -7.81
C GLY A 39 -6.99 17.72 -8.77
N GLN A 40 -5.71 17.98 -8.46
CA GLN A 40 -4.84 18.92 -9.15
C GLN A 40 -3.43 18.32 -9.25
N LYS A 41 -2.78 18.40 -10.43
CA LYS A 41 -1.37 18.02 -10.60
C LYS A 41 -0.42 19.07 -10.01
N LEU A 42 -0.44 19.23 -8.68
CA LEU A 42 0.43 20.13 -7.92
C LEU A 42 1.90 19.73 -8.08
N SER A 43 2.20 18.43 -8.12
CA SER A 43 3.54 17.88 -8.39
C SER A 43 4.16 18.44 -9.68
N ARG A 44 3.34 18.61 -10.73
CA ARG A 44 3.77 19.23 -12.00
C ARG A 44 4.06 20.71 -11.83
N ILE A 45 3.25 21.44 -11.07
CA ILE A 45 3.48 22.86 -10.75
C ILE A 45 4.78 23.02 -9.96
N MET A 46 5.05 22.11 -9.02
CA MET A 46 6.28 22.08 -8.24
C MET A 46 7.51 21.84 -9.12
N ARG A 47 7.43 20.89 -10.05
CA ARG A 47 8.55 20.50 -10.93
C ARG A 47 8.80 21.50 -12.07
N GLU A 48 7.76 21.87 -12.79
CA GLU A 48 7.83 22.57 -14.09
C GLU A 48 7.12 23.93 -14.10
N GLY A 49 6.22 24.15 -13.13
CA GLY A 49 5.30 25.27 -13.15
C GLY A 49 6.01 26.62 -13.13
N PRO A 50 5.43 27.64 -13.78
CA PRO A 50 5.99 28.99 -13.69
C PRO A 50 5.93 29.45 -12.24
N GLU A 51 6.98 30.16 -11.81
CA GLU A 51 7.20 30.52 -10.40
C GLU A 51 6.02 31.31 -9.80
N ASP A 52 5.32 32.08 -10.62
CA ASP A 52 4.12 32.84 -10.24
C ASP A 52 2.91 31.96 -9.88
N GLN A 53 2.79 30.76 -10.47
CA GLN A 53 1.75 29.79 -10.10
C GLN A 53 2.10 29.03 -8.81
N LEU A 54 3.36 28.62 -8.66
CA LEU A 54 3.82 27.93 -7.45
C LEU A 54 3.77 28.84 -6.22
N THR A 55 4.03 30.14 -6.40
CA THR A 55 4.03 31.13 -5.31
C THR A 55 2.64 31.60 -4.88
N LEU A 56 1.57 31.22 -5.59
CA LEU A 56 0.21 31.39 -5.09
C LEU A 56 0.06 30.63 -3.77
N THR A 57 -0.41 31.30 -2.72
CA THR A 57 -0.54 30.72 -1.36
C THR A 57 -1.29 29.39 -1.37
N GLU A 58 -2.38 29.29 -2.15
CA GLU A 58 -3.14 28.04 -2.30
C GLU A 58 -2.35 26.86 -2.89
N ASN A 59 -1.27 27.11 -3.64
CA ASN A 59 -0.39 26.06 -4.17
C ASN A 59 0.85 25.91 -3.29
N ALA A 60 1.44 27.03 -2.85
CA ALA A 60 2.67 27.04 -2.06
C ALA A 60 2.52 26.25 -0.76
N GLN A 61 1.41 26.42 -0.02
CA GLN A 61 1.23 25.73 1.26
C GLN A 61 1.21 24.20 1.14
N PRO A 62 0.30 23.58 0.37
CA PRO A 62 0.32 22.13 0.19
C PRO A 62 1.59 21.63 -0.48
N ALA A 63 2.23 22.43 -1.35
CA ALA A 63 3.46 22.01 -2.04
C ALA A 63 4.67 21.91 -1.11
N ILE A 64 4.83 22.86 -0.18
CA ILE A 64 5.91 22.83 0.83
C ILE A 64 5.72 21.64 1.77
N MET A 65 4.47 21.43 2.22
CA MET A 65 4.09 20.29 3.03
C MET A 65 4.42 18.98 2.31
N ALA A 66 3.99 18.82 1.06
CA ALA A 66 4.26 17.63 0.26
C ALA A 66 5.76 17.35 0.12
N ASN A 67 6.58 18.38 -0.11
CA ASN A 67 8.04 18.21 -0.21
C ASN A 67 8.69 17.76 1.11
N ALA A 68 8.23 18.30 2.24
CA ALA A 68 8.73 17.95 3.56
C ALA A 68 8.27 16.55 4.00
N ILE A 69 7.02 16.18 3.74
CA ILE A 69 6.51 14.83 3.99
C ILE A 69 7.16 13.81 3.05
N ALA A 70 7.44 14.17 1.79
CA ALA A 70 8.20 13.31 0.88
C ALA A 70 9.60 13.04 1.45
N THR A 71 10.31 14.09 1.88
CA THR A 71 11.63 13.95 2.52
C THR A 71 11.55 13.05 3.77
N LEU A 72 10.53 13.25 4.60
CA LEU A 72 10.30 12.44 5.80
C LEU A 72 10.03 10.98 5.45
N ARG A 73 9.07 10.69 4.57
CA ARG A 73 8.71 9.30 4.23
C ARG A 73 9.90 8.57 3.61
N VAL A 74 10.75 9.25 2.81
CA VAL A 74 12.00 8.66 2.30
C VAL A 74 12.99 8.38 3.44
N LEU A 75 13.19 9.32 4.36
CA LEU A 75 14.03 9.10 5.55
C LEU A 75 13.55 7.92 6.39
N GLU A 76 12.24 7.74 6.53
CA GLU A 76 11.64 6.66 7.31
C GLU A 76 11.74 5.31 6.59
N ARG A 77 11.30 5.25 5.32
CA ARG A 77 11.20 4.00 4.57
C ARG A 77 12.52 3.53 3.94
N GLU A 78 13.35 4.45 3.47
CA GLU A 78 14.63 4.12 2.83
C GLU A 78 15.82 4.39 3.75
N GLY A 79 15.71 5.38 4.65
CA GLY A 79 16.73 5.69 5.65
C GLY A 79 16.60 4.89 6.96
N GLY A 80 15.51 4.13 7.15
CA GLY A 80 15.28 3.29 8.32
C GLY A 80 15.18 4.07 9.65
N LEU A 81 14.80 5.35 9.59
CA LEU A 81 14.79 6.25 10.74
C LEU A 81 13.41 6.86 10.94
N THR A 82 12.67 6.41 11.96
CA THR A 82 11.42 7.07 12.36
C THR A 82 11.71 8.32 13.20
N ILE A 83 10.95 9.40 12.97
CA ILE A 83 11.14 10.61 13.76
C ILE A 83 10.67 10.43 15.21
N ALA A 84 9.73 9.52 15.47
CA ALA A 84 9.28 9.20 16.83
C ALA A 84 10.37 8.55 17.68
N ASP A 85 11.21 7.67 17.10
CA ASP A 85 12.28 6.98 17.82
C ASP A 85 13.50 7.85 18.09
N LYS A 86 13.72 8.86 17.24
CA LYS A 86 14.93 9.70 17.26
C LYS A 86 14.67 11.15 17.67
N GLY A 87 13.41 11.55 17.71
CA GLY A 87 12.96 12.90 18.03
C GLY A 87 12.40 12.98 19.45
N ASN A 88 12.38 14.18 19.98
CA ASN A 88 11.78 14.48 21.27
C ASN A 88 10.62 15.47 21.15
N CYS A 89 10.61 16.26 20.07
CA CYS A 89 9.50 17.14 19.70
C CYS A 89 9.54 17.47 18.21
N VAL A 90 8.44 18.03 17.73
CA VAL A 90 8.34 18.62 16.40
C VAL A 90 7.95 20.09 16.48
N ALA A 91 8.34 20.87 15.48
CA ALA A 91 7.89 22.25 15.33
C ALA A 91 7.86 22.62 13.85
N GLY A 92 7.03 23.57 13.47
CA GLY A 92 7.07 24.11 12.11
C GLY A 92 6.69 25.57 12.07
N HIS A 93 7.10 26.26 11.00
CA HIS A 93 6.87 27.71 10.87
C HIS A 93 5.58 27.98 10.10
N SER A 94 4.58 28.56 10.75
CA SER A 94 3.25 28.84 10.18
C SER A 94 2.61 27.58 9.58
N LEU A 95 2.52 27.45 8.25
CA LEU A 95 2.01 26.22 7.60
C LEU A 95 2.81 24.98 8.02
N GLY A 96 4.08 25.13 8.37
CA GLY A 96 4.94 24.04 8.81
C GLY A 96 4.40 23.35 10.07
N GLU A 97 3.57 24.03 10.88
CA GLU A 97 2.91 23.43 12.05
C GLU A 97 1.91 22.33 11.62
N TYR A 98 1.17 22.54 10.54
CA TYR A 98 0.32 21.51 9.93
C TYR A 98 1.14 20.35 9.35
N THR A 99 2.31 20.67 8.78
CA THR A 99 3.24 19.65 8.26
C THR A 99 3.82 18.81 9.41
N ALA A 100 4.19 19.46 10.51
CA ALA A 100 4.67 18.80 11.72
C ALA A 100 3.60 17.87 12.31
N LEU A 101 2.36 18.35 12.42
CA LEU A 101 1.22 17.56 12.88
C LEU A 101 0.91 16.35 11.98
N CYS A 102 0.99 16.52 10.65
CA CYS A 102 0.89 15.41 9.71
C CYS A 102 2.02 14.39 9.92
N ALA A 103 3.26 14.87 10.09
CA ALA A 103 4.43 14.02 10.32
C ALA A 103 4.33 13.16 11.60
N VAL A 104 3.63 13.65 12.64
CA VAL A 104 3.43 12.91 13.90
C VAL A 104 2.07 12.23 14.01
N GLY A 105 1.33 12.13 12.89
CA GLY A 105 0.10 11.33 12.78
C GLY A 105 -1.20 12.05 13.15
N ALA A 106 -1.16 13.31 13.57
CA ALA A 106 -2.35 14.07 13.97
C ALA A 106 -3.35 14.20 12.82
N PHE A 107 -2.86 14.38 11.60
CA PHE A 107 -3.66 14.46 10.37
C PHE A 107 -3.18 13.47 9.31
N PRO A 108 -4.08 12.81 8.57
CA PRO A 108 -3.73 12.13 7.32
C PRO A 108 -3.14 13.11 6.29
N LEU A 109 -2.27 12.63 5.39
CA LEU A 109 -1.62 13.48 4.39
C LEU A 109 -2.64 14.12 3.42
N ALA A 110 -3.59 13.32 2.90
CA ALA A 110 -4.64 13.82 2.01
C ALA A 110 -5.46 14.96 2.65
N ASP A 111 -5.85 14.81 3.93
CA ASP A 111 -6.62 15.84 4.64
C ASP A 111 -5.78 17.07 4.94
N THR A 112 -4.51 16.89 5.30
CA THR A 112 -3.57 18.00 5.49
C THR A 112 -3.42 18.81 4.19
N ALA A 113 -3.34 18.15 3.03
CA ALA A 113 -3.29 18.83 1.74
C ALA A 113 -4.55 19.69 1.49
N ARG A 114 -5.74 19.14 1.74
CA ARG A 114 -7.02 19.85 1.59
C ARG A 114 -7.14 21.03 2.55
N LEU A 115 -6.77 20.83 3.81
CA LEU A 115 -6.74 21.89 4.84
C LEU A 115 -5.79 23.02 4.42
N LEU A 116 -4.59 22.72 3.94
CA LEU A 116 -3.63 23.73 3.50
C LEU A 116 -4.04 24.43 2.20
N LYS A 117 -4.70 23.72 1.28
CA LYS A 117 -5.30 24.32 0.07
C LYS A 117 -6.37 25.33 0.47
N LEU A 118 -7.30 24.93 1.33
CA LEU A 118 -8.37 25.79 1.86
C LEU A 118 -7.80 26.99 2.63
N ARG A 119 -6.83 26.74 3.53
CA ARG A 119 -6.14 27.78 4.30
C ARG A 119 -5.52 28.81 3.36
N GLY A 120 -4.80 28.36 2.34
CA GLY A 120 -4.18 29.25 1.36
C GLY A 120 -5.20 30.11 0.61
N GLN A 121 -6.31 29.52 0.18
CA GLN A 121 -7.42 30.24 -0.48
C GLN A 121 -8.09 31.25 0.46
N ALA A 122 -8.41 30.84 1.68
CA ALA A 122 -9.07 31.67 2.68
C ALA A 122 -8.19 32.87 3.08
N MET A 123 -6.89 32.64 3.32
CA MET A 123 -5.95 33.71 3.64
C MET A 123 -5.75 34.70 2.49
N GLN A 124 -5.77 34.24 1.23
CA GLN A 124 -5.72 35.14 0.07
C GLN A 124 -7.01 35.95 -0.10
N ALA A 125 -8.17 35.36 0.21
CA ALA A 125 -9.47 35.99 0.05
C ALA A 125 -9.87 36.92 1.20
N ALA A 126 -9.22 36.81 2.37
CA ALA A 126 -9.59 37.53 3.58
C ALA A 126 -9.52 39.07 3.46
N VAL A 127 -8.64 39.58 2.60
CA VAL A 127 -8.45 41.03 2.35
C VAL A 127 -8.41 41.29 0.85
N PRO A 128 -9.09 42.33 0.33
CA PRO A 128 -9.02 42.68 -1.09
C PRO A 128 -7.58 42.92 -1.55
N VAL A 129 -7.28 42.50 -2.79
CA VAL A 129 -5.95 42.59 -3.39
C VAL A 129 -5.43 44.04 -3.32
N GLY A 130 -4.26 44.21 -2.72
CA GLY A 130 -3.58 45.51 -2.61
C GLY A 130 -3.95 46.35 -1.40
N GLU A 131 -4.92 45.93 -0.57
CA GLU A 131 -5.27 46.62 0.68
C GLU A 131 -4.42 46.19 1.88
N GLY A 132 -3.92 44.95 1.86
CA GLY A 132 -3.01 44.42 2.88
C GLY A 132 -1.55 44.32 2.41
N ALA A 133 -0.62 44.28 3.36
CA ALA A 133 0.79 44.02 3.09
C ALA A 133 1.51 43.42 4.29
N MET A 134 2.73 42.92 4.06
CA MET A 134 3.68 42.53 5.10
C MET A 134 5.04 43.18 4.86
N ALA A 135 5.78 43.46 5.93
CA ALA A 135 7.16 43.94 5.83
C ALA A 135 8.08 43.30 6.86
N ALA A 136 9.26 42.86 6.41
CA ALA A 136 10.34 42.42 7.27
C ALA A 136 11.13 43.63 7.81
N LEU A 137 11.30 43.68 9.12
CA LEU A 137 12.07 44.67 9.87
C LEU A 137 13.43 44.06 10.24
N LEU A 138 14.46 44.46 9.51
CA LEU A 138 15.82 43.99 9.75
C LEU A 138 16.47 44.79 10.88
N GLY A 139 17.09 44.08 11.82
CA GLY A 139 17.72 44.63 13.02
C GLY A 139 16.73 45.17 14.05
N ALA A 140 15.49 44.67 14.04
CA ALA A 140 14.48 44.94 15.06
C ALA A 140 14.36 43.73 16.00
N ASP A 141 14.15 44.01 17.29
CA ASP A 141 13.56 43.07 18.24
C ASP A 141 12.04 43.29 18.26
N VAL A 142 11.32 42.41 18.97
CA VAL A 142 9.86 42.44 19.04
C VAL A 142 9.37 43.75 19.66
N GLU A 143 10.02 44.25 20.70
CA GLU A 143 9.62 45.48 21.39
C GLU A 143 9.71 46.70 20.46
N LYS A 144 10.77 46.82 19.67
CA LYS A 144 10.86 47.90 18.66
C LYS A 144 9.84 47.74 17.55
N ALA A 145 9.58 46.51 17.12
CA ALA A 145 8.59 46.24 16.08
C ALA A 145 7.17 46.59 16.55
N GLU A 146 6.82 46.27 17.79
CA GLU A 146 5.53 46.63 18.41
C GLU A 146 5.38 48.15 18.54
N ALA A 147 6.40 48.84 19.05
CA ALA A 147 6.38 50.30 19.16
C ALA A 147 6.25 50.98 17.79
N LEU A 148 6.96 50.47 16.76
CA LEU A 148 6.84 50.94 15.39
C LEU A 148 5.43 50.70 14.82
N ALA A 149 4.89 49.50 15.05
CA ALA A 149 3.58 49.11 14.56
C ALA A 149 2.48 49.97 15.17
N GLU A 150 2.52 50.22 16.49
CA GLU A 150 1.61 51.13 17.21
C GLU A 150 1.68 52.56 16.65
N ALA A 151 2.89 53.09 16.46
CA ALA A 151 3.09 54.44 15.91
C ALA A 151 2.57 54.57 14.45
N ALA A 152 2.71 53.51 13.67
CA ALA A 152 2.30 53.46 12.27
C ALA A 152 0.80 53.16 12.07
N ALA A 153 0.17 52.47 13.03
CA ALA A 153 -1.22 52.00 12.96
C ALA A 153 -2.19 53.13 12.63
N GLN A 154 -2.20 54.22 13.42
CA GLN A 154 -3.05 55.41 13.19
C GLN A 154 -4.52 55.07 12.90
N GLY A 155 -5.09 54.12 13.65
CA GLY A 155 -6.46 53.63 13.46
C GLY A 155 -6.64 52.56 12.38
N GLN A 156 -5.54 52.11 11.75
CA GLN A 156 -5.50 50.95 10.85
C GLN A 156 -4.72 49.81 11.52
N VAL A 157 -5.01 48.56 11.14
CA VAL A 157 -4.24 47.38 11.58
C VAL A 157 -2.79 47.46 11.09
N CYS A 158 -1.86 47.30 12.03
CA CYS A 158 -0.43 47.12 11.84
C CYS A 158 0.06 46.36 13.07
N GLU A 159 0.38 45.08 12.91
CA GLU A 159 0.65 44.15 14.02
C GLU A 159 1.92 43.35 13.71
N VAL A 160 2.56 42.80 14.75
CA VAL A 160 3.70 41.90 14.58
C VAL A 160 3.19 40.50 14.22
N ALA A 161 3.51 40.09 13.00
CA ALA A 161 3.12 38.82 12.39
C ALA A 161 4.06 37.67 12.76
N ASN A 162 5.38 37.91 12.72
CA ASN A 162 6.37 36.87 12.98
C ASN A 162 7.52 37.42 13.82
N ASP A 163 7.83 36.73 14.92
CA ASP A 163 9.10 36.85 15.64
C ASP A 163 10.04 35.74 15.15
N ASN A 164 10.81 36.03 14.10
CA ASN A 164 11.57 35.02 13.36
C ASN A 164 12.94 34.76 13.98
N ASP A 165 13.73 35.80 14.23
CA ASP A 165 15.05 35.68 14.84
C ASP A 165 15.50 37.04 15.42
N PRO A 166 16.58 37.13 16.22
CA PRO A 166 17.02 38.38 16.85
C PRO A 166 17.35 39.52 15.88
N THR A 167 17.40 39.25 14.58
CA THR A 167 17.70 40.21 13.53
C THR A 167 16.53 40.47 12.59
N GLN A 168 15.40 39.79 12.76
CA GLN A 168 14.26 39.87 11.86
C GLN A 168 12.92 39.66 12.58
N VAL A 169 12.07 40.68 12.52
CA VAL A 169 10.65 40.63 12.89
C VAL A 169 9.83 41.01 11.66
N VAL A 170 8.66 40.40 11.46
CA VAL A 170 7.74 40.75 10.36
C VAL A 170 6.51 41.43 10.94
N ILE A 171 6.09 42.53 10.32
CA ILE A 171 4.82 43.21 10.59
C ILE A 171 3.85 42.99 9.43
N SER A 172 2.55 42.91 9.71
CA SER A 172 1.49 42.79 8.71
C SER A 172 0.27 43.65 9.09
N GLY A 173 -0.54 43.98 8.09
CA GLY A 173 -1.73 44.80 8.28
C GLY A 173 -2.14 45.56 7.03
N HIS A 174 -2.80 46.69 7.21
CA HIS A 174 -3.17 47.55 6.07
C HIS A 174 -1.91 48.07 5.38
N ARG A 175 -1.91 48.02 4.04
CA ARG A 175 -0.78 48.43 3.23
C ARG A 175 -0.26 49.82 3.56
N SER A 176 -1.17 50.79 3.71
CA SER A 176 -0.80 52.16 4.08
C SER A 176 -0.15 52.27 5.46
N ALA A 177 -0.52 51.41 6.42
CA ALA A 177 0.11 51.36 7.73
C ALA A 177 1.51 50.74 7.66
N ILE A 178 1.67 49.68 6.86
CA ILE A 178 2.97 49.06 6.62
C ILE A 178 3.94 50.02 5.90
N GLU A 179 3.48 50.74 4.88
CA GLU A 179 4.29 51.74 4.19
C GLU A 179 4.73 52.88 5.12
N ARG A 180 3.86 53.32 6.04
CA ARG A 180 4.23 54.26 7.11
C ARG A 180 5.24 53.66 8.07
N ALA A 181 5.05 52.42 8.50
CA ALA A 181 5.99 51.72 9.38
C ALA A 181 7.39 51.65 8.76
N ILE A 182 7.49 51.30 7.47
CA ILE A 182 8.76 51.28 6.73
C ILE A 182 9.44 52.66 6.77
N ALA A 183 8.69 53.75 6.56
CA ALA A 183 9.22 55.11 6.61
C ALA A 183 9.74 55.50 8.01
N LEU A 184 9.10 55.00 9.07
CA LEU A 184 9.41 55.29 10.48
C LEU A 184 10.53 54.43 11.07
N THR A 185 11.03 53.42 10.33
CA THR A 185 12.05 52.47 10.83
C THR A 185 13.28 53.14 11.44
N LYS A 186 13.84 54.16 10.78
CA LYS A 186 15.04 54.86 11.28
C LYS A 186 14.80 55.60 12.60
N GLU A 187 13.60 56.15 12.77
CA GLU A 187 13.21 56.89 13.98
C GLU A 187 13.08 55.97 15.19
N HIS A 188 12.80 54.69 14.95
CA HIS A 188 12.67 53.64 15.97
C HIS A 188 13.96 52.80 16.14
N GLY A 189 15.08 53.27 15.58
CA GLY A 189 16.37 52.57 15.69
C GLY A 189 16.44 51.25 14.92
N ILE A 190 15.53 51.02 13.98
CA ILE A 190 15.48 49.82 13.13
C ILE A 190 16.30 50.08 11.86
N LYS A 191 17.13 49.11 11.46
CA LYS A 191 18.09 49.28 10.37
C LYS A 191 17.39 49.46 9.02
N ARG A 192 16.38 48.64 8.73
CA ARG A 192 15.66 48.67 7.43
C ARG A 192 14.32 47.95 7.52
N GLY A 193 13.28 48.52 6.90
CA GLY A 193 12.03 47.83 6.56
C GLY A 193 12.01 47.43 5.09
N ILE A 194 11.55 46.22 4.77
CA ILE A 194 11.47 45.68 3.41
C ILE A 194 10.07 45.10 3.21
N LEU A 195 9.35 45.59 2.20
CA LEU A 195 8.06 45.03 1.80
C LEU A 195 8.26 43.59 1.28
N LEU A 196 7.45 42.66 1.77
CA LEU A 196 7.48 41.28 1.31
C LEU A 196 6.60 41.10 0.07
N PRO A 197 7.01 40.26 -0.90
CA PRO A 197 6.25 40.01 -2.12
C PRO A 197 5.10 39.01 -1.86
N VAL A 198 4.16 39.40 -1.01
CA VAL A 198 2.99 38.60 -0.62
C VAL A 198 1.70 39.32 -0.96
N SER A 199 0.63 38.57 -1.24
CA SER A 199 -0.65 39.11 -1.71
C SER A 199 -1.62 39.50 -0.59
N ALA A 200 -1.33 39.12 0.67
CA ALA A 200 -2.21 39.31 1.82
C ALA A 200 -1.43 39.56 3.12
N PRO A 201 -2.05 40.20 4.14
CA PRO A 201 -1.40 40.50 5.42
C PRO A 201 -1.58 39.33 6.40
N PHE A 202 -0.78 38.29 6.26
CA PHE A 202 -0.90 37.09 7.11
C PHE A 202 -0.58 37.38 8.59
N HIS A 203 -1.16 36.61 9.51
CA HIS A 203 -0.87 36.68 10.96
C HIS A 203 -1.17 38.04 11.59
N CYS A 204 -2.31 38.64 11.25
CA CYS A 204 -2.87 39.79 11.96
C CYS A 204 -4.40 39.73 12.01
N SER A 205 -5.01 40.65 12.75
CA SER A 205 -6.46 40.74 12.93
C SER A 205 -7.28 40.84 11.63
N LEU A 206 -6.67 41.26 10.51
CA LEU A 206 -7.32 41.26 9.19
C LEU A 206 -7.58 39.86 8.62
N MET A 207 -6.94 38.83 9.15
CA MET A 207 -7.13 37.43 8.73
C MET A 207 -8.30 36.73 9.43
N GLN A 208 -9.12 37.44 10.22
CA GLN A 208 -10.28 36.84 10.90
C GLN A 208 -11.20 36.02 9.96
N PRO A 209 -11.53 36.48 8.74
CA PRO A 209 -12.35 35.67 7.83
C PRO A 209 -11.70 34.32 7.45
N ALA A 210 -10.35 34.27 7.39
CA ALA A 210 -9.64 33.03 7.15
C ALA A 210 -9.62 32.12 8.40
N ALA A 211 -9.50 32.72 9.60
CA ALA A 211 -9.60 31.97 10.85
C ALA A 211 -10.99 31.33 11.01
N ASP A 212 -12.06 32.06 10.68
CA ASP A 212 -13.43 31.54 10.71
C ASP A 212 -13.63 30.37 9.73
N ALA A 213 -13.03 30.45 8.53
CA ALA A 213 -13.05 29.36 7.56
C ALA A 213 -12.28 28.13 8.04
N MET A 214 -11.12 28.33 8.69
CA MET A 214 -10.33 27.25 9.25
C MET A 214 -10.99 26.61 10.47
N ALA A 215 -11.66 27.37 11.33
CA ALA A 215 -12.43 26.83 12.45
C ALA A 215 -13.46 25.81 11.97
N LYS A 216 -14.22 26.16 10.93
CA LYS A 216 -15.18 25.24 10.32
C LYS A 216 -14.52 23.98 9.77
N ALA A 217 -13.41 24.11 9.04
CA ALA A 217 -12.74 22.98 8.43
C ALA A 217 -12.09 22.04 9.45
N LEU A 218 -11.56 22.59 10.55
CA LEU A 218 -10.96 21.83 11.65
C LEU A 218 -12.01 21.19 12.56
N ASP A 219 -13.23 21.71 12.62
CA ASP A 219 -14.36 21.01 13.25
C ASP A 219 -14.73 19.73 12.47
N ASP A 220 -14.68 19.78 11.13
CA ASP A 220 -14.96 18.64 10.26
C ASP A 220 -13.76 17.65 10.20
N CYS A 221 -12.55 18.12 10.48
CA CYS A 221 -11.31 17.32 10.49
C CYS A 221 -10.43 17.71 11.70
N PRO A 222 -10.77 17.25 12.92
CA PRO A 222 -10.02 17.60 14.12
C PRO A 222 -8.69 16.83 14.19
N PRO A 223 -7.63 17.41 14.81
CA PRO A 223 -6.38 16.69 15.02
C PRO A 223 -6.61 15.48 15.93
N ARG A 224 -5.97 14.36 15.57
CA ARG A 224 -5.96 13.12 16.36
C ARG A 224 -4.79 13.13 17.36
N GLY A 225 -4.69 12.09 18.18
CA GLY A 225 -3.49 11.88 19.01
C GLY A 225 -2.22 11.78 18.16
N PHE A 226 -1.12 12.34 18.65
CA PHE A 226 0.14 12.41 17.91
C PHE A 226 1.36 11.98 18.74
N SER A 227 2.38 11.44 18.05
CA SER A 227 3.47 10.65 18.66
C SER A 227 4.55 11.47 19.37
N LEU A 228 4.70 12.75 19.04
CA LEU A 228 5.66 13.67 19.66
C LEU A 228 5.00 15.02 19.98
N PRO A 229 5.36 15.69 21.08
CA PRO A 229 4.84 17.03 21.38
C PRO A 229 5.19 18.03 20.27
N LEU A 230 4.21 18.87 19.93
CA LEU A 230 4.36 19.98 18.98
C LEU A 230 4.66 21.27 19.73
N TYR A 231 5.65 22.06 19.31
CA TYR A 231 5.80 23.44 19.80
C TYR A 231 4.91 24.39 19.01
N ALA A 232 3.76 24.76 19.59
CA ALA A 232 2.77 25.58 18.92
C ALA A 232 3.26 27.01 18.69
N ASN A 233 2.96 27.59 17.52
CA ASN A 233 3.50 28.90 17.12
C ASN A 233 2.96 30.07 17.95
N VAL A 234 1.73 29.94 18.45
CA VAL A 234 1.01 30.98 19.21
C VAL A 234 1.53 31.08 20.65
N THR A 235 1.74 29.94 21.30
CA THR A 235 2.12 29.88 22.72
C THR A 235 3.64 29.80 22.91
N ALA A 236 4.38 29.32 21.90
CA ALA A 236 5.79 28.96 21.99
C ALA A 236 6.07 27.90 23.08
N ALA A 237 5.12 26.99 23.29
CA ALA A 237 5.17 25.94 24.30
C ALA A 237 4.81 24.57 23.69
N PRO A 238 5.25 23.45 24.30
CA PRO A 238 4.90 22.13 23.83
C PRO A 238 3.42 21.83 24.12
N VAL A 239 2.73 21.28 23.13
CA VAL A 239 1.33 20.83 23.18
C VAL A 239 1.31 19.34 22.86
N SER A 240 0.49 18.59 23.59
CA SER A 240 0.25 17.15 23.38
C SER A 240 -1.23 16.78 23.40
N ASP A 241 -2.10 17.72 23.74
CA ASP A 241 -3.55 17.55 23.71
C ASP A 241 -4.09 18.03 22.35
N PRO A 242 -4.70 17.16 21.54
CA PRO A 242 -5.26 17.55 20.25
C PRO A 242 -6.38 18.60 20.37
N VAL A 243 -7.12 18.63 21.49
CA VAL A 243 -8.19 19.61 21.70
C VAL A 243 -7.62 21.02 21.91
N GLU A 244 -6.53 21.12 22.67
CA GLU A 244 -5.80 22.37 22.84
C GLU A 244 -5.23 22.83 21.48
N GLU A 245 -4.61 21.91 20.74
CA GLU A 245 -4.00 22.21 19.45
C GLU A 245 -5.01 22.71 18.41
N LEU A 246 -6.21 22.13 18.33
CA LEU A 246 -7.27 22.59 17.43
C LEU A 246 -7.56 24.08 17.63
N GLY A 247 -7.69 24.52 18.88
CA GLY A 247 -7.93 25.94 19.20
C GLY A 247 -6.75 26.82 18.78
N LEU A 248 -5.53 26.35 19.00
CA LEU A 248 -4.30 27.07 18.64
C LEU A 248 -4.11 27.20 17.13
N LEU A 249 -4.48 26.19 16.33
CA LEU A 249 -4.41 26.25 14.86
C LEU A 249 -5.34 27.32 14.26
N VAL A 250 -6.52 27.52 14.86
CA VAL A 250 -7.46 28.59 14.48
C VAL A 250 -6.87 29.94 14.87
N GLU A 251 -6.38 30.08 16.11
CA GLU A 251 -5.74 31.31 16.59
C GLU A 251 -4.50 31.67 15.77
N GLN A 252 -3.74 30.68 15.31
CA GLN A 252 -2.51 30.86 14.52
C GLN A 252 -2.70 31.73 13.27
N VAL A 253 -3.89 31.70 12.66
CA VAL A 253 -4.18 32.43 11.41
C VAL A 253 -4.14 33.96 11.62
N THR A 254 -4.59 34.43 12.78
CA THR A 254 -4.58 35.86 13.17
C THR A 254 -3.49 36.20 14.18
N GLY A 255 -2.96 35.18 14.87
CA GLY A 255 -1.94 35.27 15.90
C GLY A 255 -0.52 35.35 15.36
N ARG A 256 0.39 35.77 16.23
CA ARG A 256 1.82 35.89 15.94
C ARG A 256 2.48 34.52 15.86
N VAL A 257 3.32 34.32 14.86
CA VAL A 257 4.26 33.18 14.79
C VAL A 257 5.48 33.49 15.65
N ARG A 258 5.56 32.90 16.84
CA ARG A 258 6.63 33.16 17.84
C ARG A 258 7.83 32.24 17.67
N TRP A 259 8.34 32.11 16.45
CA TRP A 259 9.38 31.13 16.08
C TRP A 259 10.66 31.24 16.93
N ARG A 260 11.17 32.45 17.14
CA ARG A 260 12.34 32.69 17.99
C ARG A 260 12.12 32.17 19.41
N GLU A 261 10.95 32.44 19.97
CA GLU A 261 10.59 31.96 21.31
C GLU A 261 10.43 30.45 21.34
N SER A 262 9.81 29.83 20.33
CA SER A 262 9.69 28.37 20.22
C SER A 262 11.05 27.68 20.19
N VAL A 263 12.03 28.23 19.45
CA VAL A 263 13.40 27.69 19.43
C VAL A 263 14.08 27.85 20.79
N LEU A 264 13.94 29.01 21.45
CA LEU A 264 14.48 29.21 22.79
C LEU A 264 13.84 28.27 23.82
N ALA A 265 12.53 28.05 23.76
CA ALA A 265 11.81 27.12 24.61
C ALA A 265 12.31 25.67 24.39
N MET A 266 12.44 25.24 23.13
CA MET A 266 13.04 23.93 22.80
C MET A 266 14.47 23.79 23.36
N ARG A 267 15.27 24.86 23.35
CA ARG A 267 16.61 24.86 23.97
C ARG A 267 16.56 24.75 25.49
N GLU A 268 15.65 25.46 26.13
CA GLU A 268 15.43 25.38 27.58
C GLU A 268 14.98 23.96 28.00
N ASP A 269 14.22 23.29 27.14
CA ASP A 269 13.79 21.90 27.32
C ASP A 269 14.86 20.86 26.90
N GLY A 270 16.06 21.30 26.50
CA GLY A 270 17.23 20.45 26.29
C GLY A 270 17.48 19.98 24.86
N MET A 271 16.75 20.48 23.85
CA MET A 271 16.98 20.14 22.44
C MET A 271 18.29 20.74 21.94
N GLU A 272 19.25 19.93 21.52
CA GLU A 272 20.57 20.38 21.03
C GLU A 272 20.71 20.27 19.52
N ASP A 273 20.03 19.28 18.92
CA ASP A 273 20.04 19.02 17.49
C ASP A 273 18.70 19.40 16.85
N PHE A 274 18.75 20.23 15.81
CA PHE A 274 17.59 20.67 15.05
C PHE A 274 17.70 20.19 13.61
N VAL A 275 16.77 19.36 13.17
CA VAL A 275 16.76 18.76 11.83
C VAL A 275 15.61 19.32 11.02
N GLU A 276 15.90 20.15 10.01
CA GLU A 276 14.91 20.69 9.08
C GLU A 276 14.68 19.71 7.93
N LEU A 277 13.43 19.26 7.73
CA LEU A 277 13.05 18.33 6.67
C LEU A 277 12.38 19.06 5.50
N GLY A 278 12.85 18.80 4.28
CA GLY A 278 12.26 19.36 3.04
C GLY A 278 12.48 20.85 2.84
N GLY A 279 13.38 21.48 3.62
CA GLY A 279 13.69 22.90 3.57
C GLY A 279 15.11 23.21 4.02
N LYS A 280 15.55 24.45 3.78
CA LYS A 280 16.85 24.99 4.22
C LYS A 280 16.77 26.43 4.71
N VAL A 281 15.58 26.85 5.16
CA VAL A 281 15.28 28.23 5.56
C VAL A 281 15.28 28.39 7.07
N LEU A 282 14.82 27.38 7.81
CA LEU A 282 14.74 27.42 9.27
C LEU A 282 16.11 27.24 9.90
N GLY A 283 16.98 26.42 9.31
CA GLY A 283 18.28 26.15 9.88
C GLY A 283 19.14 27.41 10.13
N PRO A 284 19.28 28.32 9.13
CA PRO A 284 19.93 29.60 9.34
C PRO A 284 19.24 30.50 10.38
N MET A 285 17.92 30.39 10.56
CA MET A 285 17.19 31.14 11.60
C MET A 285 17.55 30.61 12.99
N VAL A 286 17.52 29.29 13.18
CA VAL A 286 17.94 28.63 14.43
C VAL A 286 19.37 29.05 14.79
N ALA A 287 20.31 29.00 13.85
CA ALA A 287 21.70 29.41 14.10
C ALA A 287 21.88 30.89 14.47
N ARG A 288 20.92 31.77 14.13
CA ARG A 288 20.92 33.18 14.56
C ARG A 288 20.30 33.37 15.95
N ILE A 289 19.35 32.52 16.31
CA ILE A 289 18.69 32.50 17.62
C ILE A 289 19.64 31.93 18.67
N ASP A 290 20.20 30.76 18.38
CA ASP A 290 21.18 30.07 19.21
C ASP A 290 22.36 29.59 18.35
N ARG A 291 23.56 30.08 18.68
CA ARG A 291 24.80 29.76 17.96
C ARG A 291 25.40 28.42 18.38
N GLU A 292 24.96 27.87 19.51
CA GLU A 292 25.43 26.59 20.04
C GLU A 292 24.55 25.41 19.59
N ALA A 293 23.39 25.68 19.00
CA ALA A 293 22.51 24.66 18.43
C ALA A 293 23.14 24.00 17.20
N ASN A 294 23.07 22.67 17.14
CA ASN A 294 23.43 21.91 15.95
C ASN A 294 22.25 21.92 14.99
N VAL A 295 22.51 22.19 13.71
CA VAL A 295 21.47 22.35 12.71
C VAL A 295 21.81 21.60 11.44
N THR A 296 20.88 20.76 10.99
CA THR A 296 20.99 19.97 9.76
C THR A 296 19.75 20.21 8.92
N SER A 297 19.93 20.49 7.63
CA SER A 297 18.83 20.56 6.66
C SER A 297 18.90 19.32 5.77
N VAL A 298 17.79 18.62 5.60
CA VAL A 298 17.66 17.42 4.79
C VAL A 298 16.76 17.74 3.62
N ILE A 299 17.31 17.73 2.41
CA ILE A 299 16.56 18.08 1.19
C ILE A 299 16.86 17.14 0.01
N SER A 300 17.83 16.24 0.17
CA SER A 300 18.32 15.33 -0.88
C SER A 300 18.57 13.92 -0.32
N MET A 301 18.73 12.93 -1.21
CA MET A 301 19.09 11.56 -0.83
C MET A 301 20.40 11.51 -0.04
N ASP A 302 21.43 12.25 -0.47
CA ASP A 302 22.72 12.31 0.23
C ASP A 302 22.57 12.81 1.68
N ASP A 303 21.67 13.77 1.91
CA ASP A 303 21.40 14.28 3.26
C ASP A 303 20.68 13.23 4.12
N ILE A 304 19.76 12.47 3.52
CA ILE A 304 19.02 11.38 4.16
C ILE A 304 19.98 10.27 4.58
N GLU A 305 20.82 9.79 3.66
CA GLU A 305 21.85 8.78 3.94
C GLU A 305 22.84 9.25 5.00
N SER A 306 23.24 10.53 4.94
CA SER A 306 24.11 11.14 5.95
C SER A 306 23.45 11.10 7.33
N LEU A 307 22.19 11.53 7.44
CA LEU A 307 21.48 11.54 8.72
C LEU A 307 21.25 10.12 9.27
N ALA A 308 20.98 9.15 8.41
CA ALA A 308 20.82 7.74 8.77
C ALA A 308 22.14 7.14 9.28
N SER A 309 23.27 7.42 8.61
CA SER A 309 24.59 6.85 8.95
C SER A 309 25.22 7.41 10.25
N PHE A 310 24.96 8.68 10.62
CA PHE A 310 25.45 9.25 11.88
C PHE A 310 24.85 8.56 13.13
N SER A 311 23.64 8.01 13.02
CA SER A 311 22.97 7.25 14.10
C SER A 311 23.74 5.97 14.47
N ASP A 312 24.47 5.39 13.52
CA ASP A 312 25.12 4.09 13.65
C ASP A 312 26.49 4.16 14.38
N ASP A 313 27.22 5.28 14.27
CA ASP A 313 28.48 5.53 15.01
C ASP A 313 28.22 5.92 16.48
N GLN A 314 27.10 6.57 16.78
CA GLN A 314 26.71 6.93 18.14
C GLN A 314 26.19 5.70 18.92
N SER A 315 25.41 4.82 18.27
CA SER A 315 24.99 3.53 18.85
C SER A 315 26.17 2.62 19.20
N ARG A 316 27.24 2.64 18.39
CA ARG A 316 28.50 1.93 18.65
C ARG A 316 29.28 2.50 19.85
N ARG A 317 29.27 3.83 20.05
CA ARG A 317 29.93 4.49 21.19
C ARG A 317 29.16 4.28 22.49
N ASP A 318 27.84 4.31 22.45
CA ASP A 318 26.98 4.08 23.62
C ASP A 318 27.06 2.61 24.10
N LYS A 319 27.12 1.64 23.16
CA LYS A 319 27.41 0.22 23.47
C LYS A 319 28.82 0.01 24.05
N GLY A 320 29.80 0.84 23.65
CA GLY A 320 31.15 0.83 24.21
C GLY A 320 31.22 1.36 25.64
N ALA A 321 30.41 2.38 25.96
CA ALA A 321 30.26 2.90 27.32
C ALA A 321 29.48 1.94 28.23
N GLU A 322 28.51 1.20 27.69
CA GLU A 322 27.77 0.17 28.42
C GLU A 322 28.66 -1.01 28.89
N MET A 323 29.66 -1.37 28.09
CA MET A 323 30.57 -2.48 28.44
C MET A 323 31.50 -2.12 29.62
N GLY A 324 31.69 -0.82 29.90
CA GLY A 324 32.54 -0.32 30.98
C GLY A 324 31.92 -0.41 32.39
N TRP A 325 30.58 -0.42 32.51
CA TRP A 325 29.90 -0.51 33.80
C TRP A 325 29.64 -1.95 34.24
N LYS A 326 29.39 -2.88 33.30
CA LYS A 326 29.14 -4.31 33.58
C LYS A 326 30.36 -5.04 34.18
N LEU A 327 31.58 -4.48 34.05
CA LEU A 327 32.82 -5.03 34.63
C LEU A 327 33.10 -4.61 36.08
N ARG A 328 32.24 -3.78 36.73
CA ARG A 328 32.49 -3.28 38.10
C ARG A 328 31.51 -3.73 39.20
N LEU A 329 30.49 -4.55 38.90
CA LEU A 329 29.43 -4.91 39.87
C LEU A 329 29.15 -6.42 40.00
N GLY A 330 30.15 -7.27 39.81
CA GLY A 330 30.05 -8.71 40.06
C GLY A 330 30.81 -9.17 41.30
N LEU A 331 30.28 -8.95 42.51
CA LEU A 331 30.75 -9.63 43.73
C LEU A 331 29.70 -9.55 44.88
N LEU A 332 29.37 -10.73 45.42
CA LEU A 332 28.49 -11.07 46.57
C LEU A 332 26.98 -11.20 46.23
N GLY A 333 26.23 -12.26 46.55
CA GLY A 333 26.45 -13.49 47.34
C GLY A 333 25.09 -14.10 47.72
N LEU A 334 24.99 -15.44 47.64
CA LEU A 334 23.83 -16.36 47.82
C LEU A 334 23.07 -16.33 49.17
N ALA A 335 21.78 -16.75 49.14
CA ALA A 335 21.03 -17.73 49.99
C ALA A 335 19.56 -17.25 50.25
N ALA A 336 18.43 -17.90 49.91
CA ALA A 336 17.87 -19.28 50.00
C ALA A 336 16.68 -19.39 51.01
N LEU A 337 15.59 -20.05 50.56
CA LEU A 337 14.47 -20.73 51.30
C LEU A 337 13.31 -19.84 51.85
N THR A 338 12.00 -20.18 51.78
CA THR A 338 11.26 -21.46 51.64
C THR A 338 9.77 -21.28 51.24
N ALA A 339 9.26 -22.28 50.49
CA ALA A 339 7.98 -23.02 50.61
C ALA A 339 6.60 -22.40 50.26
N GLY A 340 5.95 -23.03 49.26
CA GLY A 340 4.50 -23.07 49.07
C GLY A 340 4.13 -24.07 47.97
N CYS A 341 3.89 -25.34 48.34
CA CYS A 341 3.38 -26.37 47.44
C CYS A 341 1.87 -26.23 47.22
N ALA A 342 1.41 -26.32 45.97
CA ALA A 342 0.05 -26.77 45.64
C ALA A 342 0.08 -27.59 44.34
N THR A 343 -0.14 -28.90 44.52
CA THR A 343 -0.73 -29.91 43.62
C THR A 343 -0.64 -29.70 42.10
N SER A 344 0.23 -30.49 41.46
CA SER A 344 0.21 -30.79 40.03
C SER A 344 -0.91 -31.79 39.70
N GLU A 345 -1.95 -31.35 39.00
CA GLU A 345 -2.78 -32.25 38.19
C GLU A 345 -2.11 -32.40 36.82
N SER A 346 -1.85 -33.65 36.46
CA SER A 346 -1.38 -34.07 35.14
C SER A 346 -2.46 -33.78 34.11
N VAL A 347 -2.24 -32.78 33.25
CA VAL A 347 -3.03 -32.58 32.04
C VAL A 347 -2.25 -33.18 30.86
N ASP A 348 -2.93 -34.09 30.18
CA ASP A 348 -2.55 -34.74 28.93
C ASP A 348 -2.05 -33.72 27.88
N GLN A 349 -0.80 -33.88 27.41
CA GLN A 349 -0.15 -32.97 26.45
C GLN A 349 -0.45 -33.25 24.96
N ASN A 350 -1.45 -34.08 24.61
CA ASN A 350 -1.59 -34.60 23.24
C ASN A 350 -2.97 -34.48 22.58
N ALA A 351 -3.77 -33.47 22.96
CA ALA A 351 -4.86 -32.99 22.11
C ALA A 351 -4.67 -31.50 21.88
N ARG A 352 -3.93 -31.14 20.82
CA ARG A 352 -3.75 -29.73 20.43
C ARG A 352 -5.11 -29.21 19.95
N SER A 353 -5.72 -28.35 20.75
CA SER A 353 -7.09 -27.87 20.55
C SER A 353 -7.18 -26.90 19.39
N ALA A 354 -8.36 -26.85 18.74
CA ALA A 354 -8.71 -25.75 17.85
C ALA A 354 -8.70 -24.41 18.62
N MET A 355 -8.63 -23.29 17.90
CA MET A 355 -8.62 -21.97 18.53
C MET A 355 -9.84 -21.78 19.45
N PRO A 356 -9.64 -21.21 20.66
CA PRO A 356 -10.74 -20.88 21.55
C PRO A 356 -11.60 -19.77 20.95
N ALA A 357 -12.89 -19.78 21.31
CA ALA A 357 -13.87 -18.86 20.77
C ALA A 357 -14.67 -18.15 21.87
N VAL A 358 -14.82 -16.84 21.73
CA VAL A 358 -15.76 -16.02 22.51
C VAL A 358 -17.08 -15.97 21.76
N ARG A 359 -18.17 -16.43 22.38
CA ARG A 359 -19.44 -16.66 21.68
C ARG A 359 -20.56 -15.77 22.20
N GLY A 360 -21.19 -15.07 21.27
CA GLY A 360 -22.36 -14.24 21.51
C GLY A 360 -22.01 -12.89 22.14
N GLU A 361 -22.87 -11.91 21.88
CA GLU A 361 -22.60 -10.51 22.19
C GLU A 361 -22.31 -10.23 23.66
N ARG A 362 -22.94 -10.97 24.59
CA ARG A 362 -22.72 -10.78 26.03
C ARG A 362 -21.31 -11.15 26.46
N GLN A 363 -20.71 -12.18 25.85
CA GLN A 363 -19.34 -12.56 26.16
C GLN A 363 -18.36 -11.62 25.46
N LEU A 364 -18.63 -11.27 24.20
CA LEU A 364 -17.83 -10.28 23.45
C LEU A 364 -17.79 -8.91 24.16
N SER A 365 -18.92 -8.41 24.64
CA SER A 365 -18.97 -7.15 25.39
C SER A 365 -18.09 -7.19 26.65
N ARG A 366 -18.02 -8.34 27.34
CA ARG A 366 -17.14 -8.49 28.52
C ARG A 366 -15.67 -8.57 28.12
N TYR A 367 -15.39 -9.23 26.99
CA TYR A 367 -14.05 -9.33 26.44
C TYR A 367 -13.51 -7.94 26.07
N PHE A 368 -14.25 -7.17 25.27
CA PHE A 368 -13.83 -5.84 24.83
C PHE A 368 -13.79 -4.81 25.96
N ALA A 369 -14.74 -4.83 26.91
CA ALA A 369 -14.67 -3.96 28.09
C ALA A 369 -13.50 -4.29 29.05
N GLN A 370 -12.93 -5.49 28.96
CA GLN A 370 -11.70 -5.83 29.65
C GLN A 370 -10.48 -5.36 28.84
N ALA A 371 -10.48 -5.60 27.53
CA ALA A 371 -9.44 -5.13 26.62
C ALA A 371 -9.25 -3.61 26.72
N GLU A 372 -10.30 -2.81 26.63
CA GLU A 372 -10.25 -1.34 26.75
C GLU A 372 -9.46 -0.87 27.98
N LYS A 373 -9.71 -1.47 29.16
CA LYS A 373 -9.01 -1.11 30.41
C LYS A 373 -7.52 -1.41 30.40
N ASP A 374 -7.11 -2.40 29.62
CA ASP A 374 -5.72 -2.81 29.52
C ASP A 374 -4.96 -2.00 28.43
N TYR A 375 -5.67 -1.21 27.59
CA TYR A 375 -5.11 -0.39 26.51
C TYR A 375 -4.41 0.86 27.07
N ASP A 376 -5.08 1.60 27.95
CA ASP A 376 -4.60 2.83 28.60
C ASP A 376 -3.28 2.69 29.38
N ARG A 377 -2.83 1.45 29.60
CA ARG A 377 -1.68 1.15 30.45
C ARG A 377 -0.39 0.84 29.67
N TYR A 378 -0.46 0.44 28.40
CA TYR A 378 0.71 0.06 27.59
C TYR A 378 0.45 0.23 26.08
N PRO A 379 0.84 1.35 25.45
CA PRO A 379 0.68 1.54 24.02
C PRO A 379 1.62 0.62 23.20
N PRO A 380 1.21 0.18 22.00
CA PRO A 380 2.04 -0.64 21.11
C PRO A 380 3.18 0.16 20.45
N MET A 381 4.26 -0.53 20.06
CA MET A 381 5.36 -0.01 19.22
C MET A 381 5.56 -0.91 17.98
N PRO A 382 6.03 -0.37 16.84
CA PRO A 382 6.45 -1.18 15.69
C PRO A 382 7.66 -2.08 16.01
N MET A 383 7.82 -3.16 15.26
CA MET A 383 8.85 -4.17 15.50
C MET A 383 10.22 -3.79 14.88
N ALA A 384 11.31 -4.10 15.58
CA ALA A 384 12.64 -4.30 15.01
C ALA A 384 13.09 -5.77 15.23
N LEU A 385 13.85 -6.33 14.29
CA LEU A 385 14.29 -7.72 14.32
C LEU A 385 15.33 -8.00 15.42
N PRO A 386 15.41 -9.24 15.93
CA PRO A 386 16.59 -9.71 16.65
C PRO A 386 17.80 -9.77 15.70
N ALA A 387 18.97 -9.37 16.21
CA ALA A 387 20.20 -9.27 15.43
C ALA A 387 20.58 -10.59 14.71
N PRO A 388 21.05 -10.52 13.45
CA PRO A 388 21.57 -11.69 12.76
C PRO A 388 22.80 -12.23 13.50
N LEU A 389 22.84 -13.54 13.73
CA LEU A 389 24.08 -14.21 14.12
C LEU A 389 24.93 -14.40 12.88
N ALA A 390 26.17 -13.92 12.94
CA ALA A 390 27.17 -14.11 11.89
C ALA A 390 27.30 -15.60 11.53
N VAL A 391 27.00 -15.93 10.29
CA VAL A 391 27.24 -17.27 9.72
C VAL A 391 28.52 -17.20 8.90
N GLU A 392 29.49 -18.04 9.26
CA GLU A 392 30.73 -18.21 8.51
C GLU A 392 30.42 -18.64 7.07
N GLN A 393 31.02 -17.93 6.10
CA GLN A 393 30.95 -18.27 4.69
C GLN A 393 31.50 -19.69 4.47
N GLY A 394 30.61 -20.62 4.12
CA GLY A 394 30.97 -21.97 3.70
C GLY A 394 31.71 -21.96 2.35
N PRO A 395 32.57 -22.95 2.09
CA PRO A 395 33.46 -22.91 0.94
C PRO A 395 32.69 -23.12 -0.37
N VAL A 396 32.98 -22.25 -1.34
CA VAL A 396 32.60 -22.39 -2.75
C VAL A 396 33.27 -23.65 -3.31
N LEU A 397 32.48 -24.67 -3.65
CA LEU A 397 32.98 -25.89 -4.29
C LEU A 397 32.80 -25.80 -5.82
N SER A 398 33.93 -25.72 -6.52
CA SER A 398 34.04 -25.94 -7.96
C SER A 398 34.36 -27.40 -8.28
N ASP A 399 33.71 -27.90 -9.34
CA ASP A 399 34.00 -29.08 -10.17
C ASP A 399 33.68 -30.51 -9.68
N ALA A 400 32.67 -31.05 -10.37
CA ALA A 400 32.54 -32.37 -11.01
C ALA A 400 33.12 -33.62 -10.33
N GLY A 401 32.20 -34.50 -9.88
CA GLY A 401 32.46 -35.92 -9.66
C GLY A 401 31.15 -36.71 -9.67
N SER A 402 31.01 -37.61 -10.65
CA SER A 402 29.86 -38.49 -10.89
C SER A 402 29.45 -39.33 -9.67
N ALA A 403 28.15 -39.42 -9.40
CA ALA A 403 27.55 -40.37 -8.46
C ALA A 403 26.70 -41.45 -9.18
N PRO A 404 26.57 -42.67 -8.60
CA PRO A 404 25.91 -43.81 -9.22
C PRO A 404 24.39 -43.85 -8.97
N SER A 405 23.71 -44.64 -9.81
CA SER A 405 22.27 -44.92 -9.83
C SER A 405 21.76 -45.83 -8.71
N ALA A 406 20.55 -45.55 -8.22
CA ALA A 406 19.52 -46.49 -7.73
C ALA A 406 18.35 -45.67 -7.17
N ASP A 407 17.09 -46.08 -7.12
CA ASP A 407 16.26 -47.07 -7.83
C ASP A 407 14.82 -46.62 -7.54
N THR A 408 13.96 -46.73 -8.54
CA THR A 408 12.59 -46.23 -8.58
C THR A 408 11.61 -47.29 -8.09
N SER A 409 10.82 -46.99 -7.05
CA SER A 409 9.42 -47.45 -6.99
C SER A 409 8.66 -46.84 -5.81
N GLN A 410 7.68 -45.96 -6.10
CA GLN A 410 6.25 -46.21 -5.89
C GLN A 410 5.47 -44.91 -6.12
N LEU A 411 4.93 -44.77 -7.33
CA LEU A 411 3.91 -43.78 -7.70
C LEU A 411 2.54 -44.33 -7.32
N VAL A 412 1.83 -43.63 -6.43
CA VAL A 412 0.39 -43.77 -6.25
C VAL A 412 -0.27 -42.77 -7.20
N VAL A 413 -0.92 -43.28 -8.24
CA VAL A 413 -1.76 -42.51 -9.14
C VAL A 413 -3.12 -42.33 -8.49
N VAL A 414 -3.53 -41.07 -8.25
CA VAL A 414 -4.93 -40.72 -7.99
C VAL A 414 -5.43 -39.93 -9.20
N THR A 415 -6.27 -40.59 -10.00
CA THR A 415 -6.98 -40.02 -11.13
C THR A 415 -8.16 -39.17 -10.63
N GLY A 416 -8.03 -37.85 -10.71
CA GLY A 416 -9.14 -36.88 -10.63
C GLY A 416 -9.55 -36.43 -12.04
N THR A 417 -10.85 -36.43 -12.30
CA THR A 417 -11.53 -36.19 -13.58
C THR A 417 -11.15 -34.87 -14.25
N ARG A 418 -10.89 -34.95 -15.57
CA ARG A 418 -10.70 -33.85 -16.53
C ARG A 418 -11.81 -32.80 -16.41
N VAL A 419 -11.41 -31.54 -16.24
CA VAL A 419 -12.16 -30.40 -16.81
C VAL A 419 -11.86 -30.43 -18.32
N GLU A 420 -12.88 -30.71 -19.13
CA GLU A 420 -12.79 -30.66 -20.58
C GLU A 420 -12.68 -29.18 -21.01
N GLU A 421 -11.47 -28.77 -21.38
CA GLU A 421 -11.04 -27.42 -21.75
C GLU A 421 -11.00 -26.40 -20.60
N PRO A 422 -9.87 -26.28 -19.88
CA PRO A 422 -9.60 -25.09 -19.11
C PRO A 422 -9.49 -23.92 -20.10
N GLY A 423 -10.57 -23.16 -20.27
CA GLY A 423 -10.40 -21.75 -20.59
C GLY A 423 -9.47 -21.19 -19.53
N ILE A 424 -8.42 -20.46 -19.92
CA ILE A 424 -7.48 -19.87 -18.97
C ILE A 424 -8.26 -18.86 -18.13
N THR A 425 -8.88 -19.32 -17.05
CA THR A 425 -9.48 -18.50 -16.00
C THR A 425 -8.41 -18.21 -14.95
N ASN A 426 -8.58 -17.13 -14.21
CA ASN A 426 -7.55 -16.56 -13.34
C ASN A 426 -7.44 -17.49 -12.13
N THR A 427 -6.50 -18.43 -12.14
CA THR A 427 -6.43 -19.48 -11.11
C THR A 427 -4.97 -19.74 -10.74
N GLN A 428 -4.58 -19.32 -9.54
CA GLN A 428 -3.36 -19.81 -8.90
C GLN A 428 -3.52 -21.25 -8.42
N GLU A 429 -4.71 -21.59 -7.91
CA GLU A 429 -5.06 -22.89 -7.37
C GLU A 429 -6.13 -23.58 -8.24
N VAL A 430 -5.92 -24.87 -8.53
CA VAL A 430 -6.88 -25.63 -9.34
C VAL A 430 -8.22 -25.73 -8.63
N GLY A 431 -9.28 -25.29 -9.29
CA GLY A 431 -10.66 -25.32 -8.77
C GLY A 431 -11.03 -24.11 -7.91
N VAL A 432 -10.16 -23.11 -7.81
CA VAL A 432 -10.45 -21.83 -7.17
C VAL A 432 -10.40 -20.73 -8.23
N ASP A 433 -11.57 -20.25 -8.67
CA ASP A 433 -11.65 -19.19 -9.68
C ASP A 433 -11.47 -17.81 -9.04
N GLU A 434 -10.57 -17.00 -9.57
CA GLU A 434 -10.28 -15.65 -9.08
C GLU A 434 -10.97 -14.60 -9.96
N GLY A 435 -11.20 -13.41 -9.40
CA GLY A 435 -11.75 -12.28 -10.14
C GLY A 435 -10.95 -11.95 -11.41
N GLY A 436 -11.60 -11.34 -12.39
CA GLY A 436 -10.91 -10.74 -13.53
C GLY A 436 -11.88 -10.03 -14.48
N ILE A 437 -11.35 -9.27 -15.43
CA ILE A 437 -12.17 -8.38 -16.28
C ILE A 437 -12.74 -9.03 -17.56
N VAL A 438 -12.27 -10.23 -17.93
CA VAL A 438 -12.84 -10.99 -19.06
C VAL A 438 -13.01 -12.45 -18.69
N LYS A 439 -14.25 -12.96 -18.86
CA LYS A 439 -14.63 -14.35 -18.59
C LYS A 439 -15.46 -14.91 -19.74
N ARG A 440 -15.46 -16.23 -19.91
CA ARG A 440 -16.27 -16.91 -20.93
C ARG A 440 -17.56 -17.43 -20.30
N HIS A 441 -18.68 -17.23 -20.98
CA HIS A 441 -19.97 -17.87 -20.66
C HIS A 441 -20.57 -18.46 -21.95
N GLY A 442 -20.56 -19.79 -22.07
CA GLY A 442 -21.00 -20.49 -23.29
C GLY A 442 -20.27 -20.00 -24.54
N ASP A 443 -21.03 -19.49 -25.51
CA ASP A 443 -20.55 -18.88 -26.76
C ASP A 443 -20.43 -17.34 -26.64
N HIS A 444 -20.16 -16.82 -25.45
CA HIS A 444 -19.97 -15.38 -25.21
C HIS A 444 -18.70 -15.11 -24.39
N LEU A 445 -18.06 -13.98 -24.68
CA LEU A 445 -17.09 -13.33 -23.79
C LEU A 445 -17.79 -12.20 -23.06
N ILE A 446 -17.64 -12.20 -21.75
CA ILE A 446 -18.18 -11.18 -20.86
C ILE A 446 -17.01 -10.29 -20.45
N VAL A 447 -17.15 -8.99 -20.67
CA VAL A 447 -16.12 -7.99 -20.45
C VAL A 447 -16.62 -6.97 -19.44
N LEU A 448 -15.89 -6.80 -18.33
CA LEU A 448 -16.05 -5.71 -17.39
C LEU A 448 -15.09 -4.58 -17.80
N ARG A 449 -15.61 -3.40 -18.10
CA ARG A 449 -14.78 -2.24 -18.45
C ARG A 449 -15.50 -0.94 -18.09
N ARG A 450 -14.80 -0.04 -17.38
CA ARG A 450 -15.28 1.31 -16.99
C ARG A 450 -16.70 1.28 -16.39
N GLY A 451 -16.88 0.42 -15.39
CA GLY A 451 -18.16 0.29 -14.69
C GLY A 451 -19.30 -0.31 -15.51
N ARG A 452 -19.02 -1.03 -16.60
CA ARG A 452 -20.04 -1.67 -17.45
C ARG A 452 -19.68 -3.09 -17.84
N LEU A 453 -20.71 -3.93 -17.99
CA LEU A 453 -20.62 -5.28 -18.54
C LEU A 453 -21.00 -5.28 -20.02
N PHE A 454 -20.19 -5.97 -20.83
CA PHE A 454 -20.44 -6.20 -22.25
C PHE A 454 -20.47 -7.70 -22.54
N SER A 455 -21.41 -8.12 -23.37
CA SER A 455 -21.50 -9.48 -23.88
C SER A 455 -21.14 -9.49 -25.35
N VAL A 456 -20.14 -10.29 -25.71
CA VAL A 456 -19.64 -10.41 -27.08
C VAL A 456 -19.78 -11.87 -27.53
N ALA A 457 -20.62 -12.13 -28.52
CA ALA A 457 -20.81 -13.46 -29.07
C ALA A 457 -19.53 -13.94 -29.76
N ILE A 458 -19.14 -15.18 -29.46
CA ILE A 458 -17.98 -15.89 -30.00
C ILE A 458 -18.42 -17.24 -30.55
N GLY A 459 -18.49 -17.37 -31.88
CA GLY A 459 -18.87 -18.65 -32.49
C GLY A 459 -18.84 -18.66 -34.02
N GLU A 460 -19.36 -19.74 -34.63
CA GLU A 460 -19.45 -19.87 -36.09
C GLU A 460 -20.29 -18.74 -36.73
N GLY A 461 -21.28 -18.23 -36.00
CA GLY A 461 -22.18 -17.15 -36.45
C GLY A 461 -21.56 -15.76 -36.54
N GLY A 462 -20.41 -15.49 -35.92
CA GLY A 462 -19.80 -14.16 -35.93
C GLY A 462 -19.03 -13.81 -34.66
N LEU A 463 -18.34 -12.66 -34.70
CA LEU A 463 -17.83 -11.94 -33.53
C LEU A 463 -18.60 -10.62 -33.50
N ALA A 464 -19.48 -10.44 -32.52
CA ALA A 464 -20.41 -9.33 -32.48
C ALA A 464 -20.75 -8.93 -31.04
N SER A 465 -20.86 -7.63 -30.79
CA SER A 465 -21.45 -7.12 -29.55
C SER A 465 -22.93 -7.50 -29.50
N VAL A 466 -23.36 -8.07 -28.38
CA VAL A 466 -24.72 -8.58 -28.16
C VAL A 466 -25.50 -7.65 -27.25
N ASP A 467 -24.94 -7.37 -26.08
CA ASP A 467 -25.61 -6.63 -25.01
C ASP A 467 -24.61 -5.85 -24.16
N ALA A 468 -25.10 -4.80 -23.50
CA ALA A 468 -24.34 -4.04 -22.51
C ALA A 468 -25.27 -3.56 -21.40
N ILE A 469 -24.78 -3.64 -20.16
CA ILE A 469 -25.48 -3.15 -18.97
C ILE A 469 -24.47 -2.48 -18.05
N ASP A 470 -24.92 -1.53 -17.25
CA ASP A 470 -24.06 -0.92 -16.23
C ASP A 470 -23.77 -1.95 -15.14
N ALA A 471 -22.56 -1.90 -14.58
CA ALA A 471 -22.09 -2.88 -13.59
C ALA A 471 -22.63 -2.62 -12.17
N PHE A 472 -23.38 -1.53 -12.02
CA PHE A 472 -24.02 -1.06 -10.80
C PHE A 472 -25.54 -1.12 -10.91
N ALA A 473 -26.21 -0.87 -9.78
CA ALA A 473 -27.65 -1.00 -9.70
C ALA A 473 -28.41 0.00 -10.58
N PRO A 474 -29.55 -0.37 -11.19
CA PRO A 474 -30.38 0.56 -11.95
C PRO A 474 -30.84 1.76 -11.11
N GLY A 475 -30.85 2.95 -11.73
CA GLY A 475 -31.26 4.21 -11.09
C GLY A 475 -30.18 4.90 -10.27
N ASP A 476 -28.97 4.34 -10.22
CA ASP A 476 -27.76 5.03 -9.80
C ASP A 476 -27.13 5.68 -11.04
N ASP A 477 -27.33 6.98 -11.28
CA ASP A 477 -26.82 7.64 -12.49
C ASP A 477 -25.33 8.06 -12.36
N ASP A 478 -24.78 7.99 -11.15
CA ASP A 478 -23.37 8.20 -10.78
C ASP A 478 -23.08 7.38 -9.51
N PRO A 479 -22.42 6.21 -9.60
CA PRO A 479 -22.10 5.38 -8.42
C PRO A 479 -21.06 6.01 -7.49
N GLY A 480 -20.64 7.26 -7.75
CA GLY A 480 -19.83 8.06 -6.86
C GLY A 480 -18.39 7.58 -6.76
N ASP A 481 -17.96 7.29 -5.53
CA ASP A 481 -16.61 6.85 -5.16
C ASP A 481 -16.37 5.34 -5.33
N THR A 482 -17.37 4.60 -5.83
CA THR A 482 -17.27 3.14 -6.00
C THR A 482 -16.50 2.77 -7.26
N TRP A 483 -15.55 1.84 -7.14
CA TRP A 483 -14.79 1.29 -8.27
C TRP A 483 -15.05 -0.21 -8.42
N TYR A 484 -15.06 -0.70 -9.67
CA TYR A 484 -15.32 -2.10 -10.02
C TYR A 484 -14.17 -2.69 -10.83
N ASP A 485 -13.58 -3.77 -10.35
CA ASP A 485 -12.39 -4.38 -10.97
C ASP A 485 -12.40 -5.91 -11.00
N GLU A 486 -13.37 -6.54 -10.34
CA GLU A 486 -13.47 -7.99 -10.22
C GLU A 486 -14.79 -8.50 -10.82
N MET A 487 -14.70 -9.45 -11.77
CA MET A 487 -15.86 -10.20 -12.26
C MET A 487 -15.65 -11.71 -12.17
N LEU A 488 -16.69 -12.41 -11.71
CA LEU A 488 -16.79 -13.87 -11.59
C LEU A 488 -18.06 -14.36 -12.30
N ILE A 489 -18.05 -15.61 -12.78
CA ILE A 489 -19.19 -16.23 -13.46
C ILE A 489 -19.36 -17.67 -12.97
N GLU A 490 -20.57 -18.02 -12.51
CA GLU A 490 -20.97 -19.41 -12.20
C GLU A 490 -22.35 -19.69 -12.79
N GLY A 491 -22.46 -20.75 -13.58
CA GLY A 491 -23.71 -21.06 -14.29
C GLY A 491 -24.17 -19.89 -15.15
N ASP A 492 -25.39 -19.39 -14.91
CA ASP A 492 -25.98 -18.22 -15.58
C ASP A 492 -25.83 -16.93 -14.78
N GLN A 493 -25.06 -16.93 -13.68
CA GLN A 493 -24.84 -15.76 -12.82
C GLN A 493 -23.53 -15.06 -13.19
N VAL A 494 -23.60 -13.75 -13.35
CA VAL A 494 -22.43 -12.86 -13.45
C VAL A 494 -22.38 -12.01 -12.19
N VAL A 495 -21.24 -12.00 -11.52
CA VAL A 495 -21.03 -11.24 -10.29
C VAL A 495 -19.94 -10.21 -10.56
N VAL A 496 -20.26 -8.94 -10.33
CA VAL A 496 -19.29 -7.84 -10.34
C VAL A 496 -19.07 -7.39 -8.92
N ILE A 497 -17.80 -7.23 -8.56
CA ILE A 497 -17.35 -6.86 -7.22
C ILE A 497 -16.60 -5.54 -7.34
N GLY A 498 -16.85 -4.69 -6.35
CA GLY A 498 -16.20 -3.40 -6.20
C GLY A 498 -16.06 -3.04 -4.72
N TYR A 499 -15.47 -1.88 -4.45
CA TYR A 499 -15.43 -1.30 -3.11
C TYR A 499 -16.07 0.08 -3.14
N SER A 500 -17.02 0.31 -2.24
CA SER A 500 -17.68 1.59 -2.06
C SER A 500 -17.13 2.28 -0.81
N TYR A 501 -16.55 3.47 -0.99
CA TYR A 501 -16.08 4.27 0.14
C TYR A 501 -17.24 4.95 0.86
N GLY A 502 -18.29 5.36 0.14
CA GLY A 502 -19.47 5.98 0.74
C GLY A 502 -20.31 5.03 1.61
N ASP A 503 -20.31 3.73 1.29
CA ASP A 503 -21.04 2.69 2.02
C ASP A 503 -20.14 1.83 2.94
N ASP A 504 -18.84 2.15 3.04
CA ASP A 504 -17.85 1.44 3.87
C ASP A 504 -17.88 -0.10 3.69
N GLY A 505 -17.76 -0.56 2.44
CA GLY A 505 -17.75 -2.00 2.20
C GLY A 505 -17.63 -2.49 0.76
N THR A 506 -17.50 -3.81 0.65
CA THR A 506 -17.45 -4.52 -0.63
C THR A 506 -18.84 -4.54 -1.25
N GLU A 507 -18.97 -3.98 -2.44
CA GLU A 507 -20.19 -4.02 -3.23
C GLU A 507 -20.20 -5.27 -4.12
N ILE A 508 -21.32 -6.00 -4.12
CA ILE A 508 -21.53 -7.25 -4.87
C ILE A 508 -22.78 -7.07 -5.73
N ASN A 509 -22.57 -6.84 -7.02
CA ASN A 509 -23.62 -6.73 -8.02
C ASN A 509 -23.83 -8.07 -8.72
N ARG A 510 -25.04 -8.63 -8.63
CA ARG A 510 -25.41 -9.88 -9.31
C ARG A 510 -26.28 -9.60 -10.52
N PHE A 511 -25.95 -10.29 -11.60
CA PHE A 511 -26.67 -10.28 -12.87
C PHE A 511 -26.93 -11.71 -13.29
N THR A 512 -27.97 -11.92 -14.08
CA THR A 512 -28.15 -13.15 -14.86
C THR A 512 -27.78 -12.92 -16.30
N ILE A 513 -27.30 -13.95 -16.97
CA ILE A 513 -27.01 -13.94 -18.40
C ILE A 513 -27.73 -15.07 -19.12
N SER A 514 -28.48 -14.75 -20.17
CA SER A 514 -29.17 -15.76 -20.97
C SER A 514 -28.20 -16.52 -21.90
N PRO A 515 -28.58 -17.69 -22.43
CA PRO A 515 -27.80 -18.39 -23.46
C PRO A 515 -27.51 -17.54 -24.70
N GLU A 516 -28.39 -16.59 -25.01
CA GLU A 516 -28.23 -15.61 -26.10
C GLU A 516 -27.35 -14.41 -25.71
N GLY A 517 -26.75 -14.41 -24.51
CA GLY A 517 -25.82 -13.38 -24.05
C GLY A 517 -26.48 -12.09 -23.58
N ARG A 518 -27.76 -12.12 -23.19
CA ARG A 518 -28.48 -10.95 -22.66
C ARG A 518 -28.38 -10.86 -21.15
N PHE A 519 -28.05 -9.69 -20.63
CA PHE A 519 -27.97 -9.46 -19.19
C PHE A 519 -29.32 -9.08 -18.60
N ALA A 520 -29.53 -9.45 -17.34
CA ALA A 520 -30.54 -8.84 -16.48
C ALA A 520 -29.95 -8.60 -15.10
N TYR A 521 -30.07 -7.38 -14.59
CA TYR A 521 -29.75 -7.08 -13.20
C TYR A 521 -30.62 -7.90 -12.26
N ARG A 522 -30.00 -8.47 -11.22
CA ARG A 522 -30.69 -9.26 -10.20
C ARG A 522 -30.83 -8.48 -8.91
N ASP A 523 -29.71 -8.12 -8.29
CA ASP A 523 -29.65 -7.42 -7.00
C ASP A 523 -28.22 -6.95 -6.67
N THR A 524 -28.11 -6.03 -5.70
CA THR A 524 -26.85 -5.50 -5.16
C THR A 524 -26.80 -5.74 -3.66
N HIS A 525 -25.65 -6.18 -3.18
CA HIS A 525 -25.38 -6.42 -1.77
C HIS A 525 -24.10 -5.70 -1.34
N TYR A 526 -24.06 -5.26 -0.08
CA TYR A 526 -22.88 -4.64 0.53
C TYR A 526 -22.42 -5.47 1.70
N LEU A 527 -21.20 -5.98 1.63
CA LEU A 527 -20.56 -6.73 2.70
C LEU A 527 -19.67 -5.79 3.51
N THR A 528 -19.79 -5.82 4.84
CA THR A 528 -18.84 -5.12 5.73
C THR A 528 -17.43 -5.63 5.48
N SER A 529 -16.54 -4.74 5.06
CA SER A 529 -15.13 -5.04 4.80
C SER A 529 -14.31 -3.76 4.95
N GLY A 530 -13.06 -3.87 5.39
CA GLY A 530 -12.10 -2.78 5.20
C GLY A 530 -11.63 -2.72 3.75
N ASP A 531 -10.91 -1.66 3.41
CA ASP A 531 -10.26 -1.53 2.11
C ASP A 531 -9.31 -2.71 1.86
N TYR A 532 -9.69 -3.54 0.87
CA TYR A 532 -8.99 -4.75 0.47
C TYR A 532 -8.02 -4.54 -0.69
N TYR A 533 -7.85 -3.30 -1.15
CA TYR A 533 -7.10 -3.00 -2.36
C TYR A 533 -5.63 -3.43 -2.27
N SER A 534 -5.17 -4.08 -3.34
CA SER A 534 -3.81 -4.58 -3.51
C SER A 534 -3.39 -4.49 -4.97
N SER A 535 -2.18 -3.99 -5.26
CA SER A 535 -1.63 -4.06 -6.64
C SER A 535 -1.39 -5.50 -7.09
N ARG A 536 -1.34 -6.48 -6.18
CA ARG A 536 -0.93 -7.86 -6.50
C ARG A 536 -2.03 -8.90 -6.29
N ASN A 537 -3.13 -8.58 -5.64
CA ASN A 537 -4.14 -9.58 -5.25
C ASN A 537 -5.58 -9.08 -5.40
N TYR A 538 -6.46 -9.94 -5.92
CA TYR A 538 -7.91 -9.76 -5.88
C TYR A 538 -8.47 -10.27 -4.56
N ALA A 539 -9.51 -9.65 -4.03
CA ALA A 539 -10.08 -10.04 -2.73
C ALA A 539 -11.05 -11.23 -2.82
N SER A 540 -11.68 -11.47 -3.98
CA SER A 540 -12.70 -12.52 -4.11
C SER A 540 -12.21 -13.82 -4.74
N ARG A 541 -12.82 -14.94 -4.32
CA ARG A 541 -12.64 -16.27 -4.90
C ARG A 541 -14.00 -16.94 -5.11
N LEU A 542 -14.09 -17.82 -6.11
CA LEU A 542 -15.28 -18.60 -6.40
C LEU A 542 -14.93 -20.09 -6.44
N ILE A 543 -15.62 -20.88 -5.62
CA ILE A 543 -15.49 -22.35 -5.59
C ILE A 543 -16.89 -22.96 -5.72
N GLY A 544 -17.26 -23.36 -6.94
CA GLY A 544 -18.62 -23.77 -7.25
C GLY A 544 -19.61 -22.62 -6.99
N ASP A 545 -20.63 -22.84 -6.17
CA ASP A 545 -21.65 -21.83 -5.82
C ASP A 545 -21.23 -20.88 -4.68
N GLU A 546 -20.08 -21.12 -4.05
CA GLU A 546 -19.63 -20.33 -2.90
C GLU A 546 -18.69 -19.19 -3.35
N LEU A 547 -19.19 -17.96 -3.18
CA LEU A 547 -18.42 -16.74 -3.33
C LEU A 547 -17.71 -16.41 -2.01
N LEU A 548 -16.40 -16.32 -2.04
CA LEU A 548 -15.53 -16.19 -0.88
C LEU A 548 -14.85 -14.82 -0.86
N PHE A 549 -14.75 -14.24 0.34
CA PHE A 549 -14.07 -12.98 0.59
C PHE A 549 -13.18 -13.08 1.82
N TYR A 550 -12.01 -12.46 1.76
CA TYR A 550 -11.23 -12.11 2.93
C TYR A 550 -11.28 -10.60 3.15
N ALA A 551 -11.55 -10.17 4.38
CA ALA A 551 -11.58 -8.76 4.74
C ALA A 551 -11.00 -8.54 6.16
N PRO A 552 -9.89 -7.79 6.29
CA PRO A 552 -9.48 -7.23 7.57
C PRO A 552 -10.30 -5.97 7.89
N VAL A 553 -10.80 -5.85 9.11
CA VAL A 553 -11.56 -4.70 9.60
C VAL A 553 -10.96 -4.26 10.92
N GLN A 554 -10.41 -3.03 10.98
CA GLN A 554 -9.95 -2.46 12.24
C GLN A 554 -11.13 -2.25 13.20
N ILE A 555 -10.89 -2.49 14.47
CA ILE A 555 -11.89 -2.50 15.53
C ILE A 555 -11.68 -1.26 16.37
N ASP A 556 -12.72 -0.44 16.47
CA ASP A 556 -12.86 0.48 17.59
C ASP A 556 -13.32 -0.32 18.82
N PHE A 557 -12.57 -0.30 19.92
CA PHE A 557 -12.94 -1.03 21.14
C PHE A 557 -14.27 -0.55 21.75
N GLU A 558 -14.62 0.73 21.58
CA GLU A 558 -15.88 1.31 22.05
C GLU A 558 -17.07 0.89 21.17
N ASP A 559 -16.87 0.76 19.85
CA ASP A 559 -17.88 0.33 18.88
C ASP A 559 -17.49 -0.89 18.03
N TRP A 560 -16.96 -1.93 18.69
CA TRP A 560 -16.53 -3.16 18.02
C TRP A 560 -17.66 -3.87 17.26
N ARG A 561 -18.92 -3.51 17.52
CA ARG A 561 -20.09 -4.06 16.83
C ARG A 561 -20.17 -3.61 15.39
N ALA A 562 -19.71 -2.40 15.07
CA ALA A 562 -19.66 -1.89 13.70
C ALA A 562 -18.73 -2.74 12.82
N ALA A 563 -17.65 -3.29 13.40
CA ALA A 563 -16.70 -4.15 12.69
C ALA A 563 -17.22 -5.60 12.46
N LEU A 564 -18.37 -6.00 13.01
CA LEU A 564 -18.89 -7.35 12.81
C LEU A 564 -19.37 -7.54 11.36
N PRO A 565 -19.12 -8.72 10.76
CA PRO A 565 -19.50 -8.94 9.38
C PRO A 565 -21.01 -8.97 9.18
N THR A 566 -21.47 -8.05 8.36
CA THR A 566 -22.88 -7.93 7.94
C THR A 566 -23.00 -7.89 6.43
N VAL A 567 -24.18 -8.26 5.94
CA VAL A 567 -24.59 -8.07 4.56
C VAL A 567 -25.84 -7.19 4.53
N ARG A 568 -25.79 -6.14 3.72
CA ARG A 568 -26.93 -5.27 3.37
C ARG A 568 -27.35 -5.57 1.93
N ALA A 569 -28.61 -5.36 1.60
CA ALA A 569 -29.11 -5.51 0.23
C ALA A 569 -29.79 -4.23 -0.22
N ARG A 570 -29.62 -3.86 -1.48
CA ARG A 570 -30.30 -2.73 -2.12
C ARG A 570 -31.62 -3.19 -2.72
N GLU A 571 -32.71 -2.50 -2.40
CA GLU A 571 -34.02 -2.71 -3.01
C GLU A 571 -34.05 -2.12 -4.43
N ALA A 572 -35.03 -2.56 -5.22
CA ALA A 572 -35.22 -2.09 -6.60
C ALA A 572 -35.56 -0.59 -6.71
N ASP A 573 -36.01 0.04 -5.62
CA ASP A 573 -36.27 1.49 -5.55
C ASP A 573 -35.06 2.32 -5.08
N GLY A 574 -33.90 1.67 -4.89
CA GLY A 574 -32.66 2.29 -4.42
C GLY A 574 -32.48 2.25 -2.89
N THR A 575 -33.47 1.82 -2.12
CA THR A 575 -33.37 1.79 -0.65
C THR A 575 -32.42 0.68 -0.17
N ILE A 576 -31.45 1.01 0.68
CA ILE A 576 -30.59 0.00 1.34
C ILE A 576 -31.33 -0.59 2.56
N LYS A 577 -31.48 -1.91 2.60
CA LYS A 577 -32.06 -2.64 3.74
C LYS A 577 -31.18 -2.55 4.98
N GLU A 578 -31.80 -2.70 6.15
CA GLU A 578 -31.07 -2.89 7.40
C GLU A 578 -30.06 -4.04 7.28
N ALA A 579 -28.87 -3.81 7.82
CA ALA A 579 -27.78 -4.76 7.82
C ALA A 579 -28.17 -6.05 8.54
N ARG A 580 -28.00 -7.18 7.85
CA ARG A 580 -28.22 -8.52 8.42
C ARG A 580 -26.87 -9.11 8.80
N ARG A 581 -26.73 -9.54 10.05
CA ARG A 581 -25.50 -10.20 10.50
C ARG A 581 -25.30 -11.54 9.79
N ASN A 582 -24.08 -11.79 9.38
CA ASN A 582 -23.72 -13.06 8.78
C ASN A 582 -23.82 -14.19 9.82
N SER A 583 -24.14 -15.40 9.36
CA SER A 583 -24.10 -16.55 10.25
C SER A 583 -22.66 -16.77 10.74
N GLY A 584 -22.46 -17.01 12.03
CA GLY A 584 -21.12 -17.11 12.62
C GLY A 584 -20.48 -15.77 13.05
N ALA A 585 -21.02 -14.62 12.65
CA ALA A 585 -20.45 -13.29 12.93
C ALA A 585 -20.18 -13.00 14.43
N THR A 586 -20.91 -13.64 15.35
CA THR A 586 -20.75 -13.44 16.81
C THR A 586 -19.90 -14.53 17.48
N THR A 587 -19.17 -15.31 16.70
CA THR A 587 -18.16 -16.26 17.19
C THR A 587 -16.79 -15.73 16.81
N LEU A 588 -16.12 -15.10 17.78
CA LEU A 588 -14.77 -14.57 17.62
C LEU A 588 -13.76 -15.62 18.07
N PHE A 589 -12.87 -16.05 17.19
CA PHE A 589 -11.75 -16.92 17.54
C PHE A 589 -10.56 -16.07 17.96
N VAL A 590 -10.01 -16.36 19.15
CA VAL A 590 -8.90 -15.60 19.72
C VAL A 590 -7.69 -16.51 19.87
N PRO A 591 -6.49 -16.13 19.41
CA PRO A 591 -5.29 -16.94 19.60
C PRO A 591 -5.02 -17.26 21.07
N GLY A 592 -4.55 -18.46 21.35
CA GLY A 592 -4.14 -18.88 22.69
C GLY A 592 -3.02 -18.00 23.26
N ALA A 593 -2.08 -17.54 22.43
CA ALA A 593 -1.04 -16.58 22.84
C ALA A 593 -1.61 -15.25 23.38
N VAL A 594 -2.74 -14.81 22.84
CA VAL A 594 -3.44 -13.59 23.27
C VAL A 594 -4.15 -13.82 24.60
N LEU A 595 -4.88 -14.94 24.74
CA LEU A 595 -5.58 -15.27 25.99
C LEU A 595 -4.64 -15.56 27.16
N ALA A 596 -3.44 -16.07 26.89
CA ALA A 596 -2.44 -16.35 27.92
C ALA A 596 -1.79 -15.08 28.49
N LYS A 597 -1.89 -13.94 27.79
CA LYS A 597 -1.24 -12.68 28.16
C LYS A 597 -2.30 -11.63 28.54
N PRO A 598 -2.35 -11.16 29.80
CA PRO A 598 -3.44 -10.32 30.30
C PRO A 598 -3.59 -8.95 29.60
N ASN A 599 -2.58 -8.48 28.86
CA ASN A 599 -2.63 -7.21 28.13
C ASN A 599 -2.68 -7.41 26.59
N GLY A 600 -2.89 -8.66 26.13
CA GLY A 600 -2.94 -9.16 24.75
C GLY A 600 -4.01 -8.46 23.92
N GLN A 601 -3.73 -7.31 23.32
CA GLN A 601 -4.73 -6.65 22.47
C GLN A 601 -4.29 -6.61 21.03
N LEU A 602 -5.26 -6.99 20.23
CA LEU A 602 -5.27 -7.08 18.81
C LEU A 602 -6.45 -6.20 18.37
N ASP A 603 -6.24 -5.44 17.31
CA ASP A 603 -7.11 -4.35 16.88
C ASP A 603 -7.86 -4.67 15.59
N THR A 604 -7.70 -5.88 15.03
CA THR A 604 -8.23 -6.21 13.71
C THR A 604 -9.04 -7.51 13.73
N PHE A 605 -10.24 -7.44 13.16
CA PHE A 605 -11.03 -8.61 12.78
C PHE A 605 -10.62 -9.07 11.39
N HIS A 606 -10.06 -10.27 11.31
CA HIS A 606 -9.80 -10.93 10.03
C HIS A 606 -10.97 -11.85 9.74
N THR A 607 -11.77 -11.46 8.75
CA THR A 607 -13.00 -12.16 8.41
C THR A 607 -12.84 -12.90 7.09
N VAL A 608 -13.18 -14.18 7.09
CA VAL A 608 -13.41 -14.97 5.87
C VAL A 608 -14.90 -15.21 5.74
N THR A 609 -15.50 -14.68 4.67
CA THR A 609 -16.94 -14.78 4.40
C THR A 609 -17.19 -15.66 3.18
N SER A 610 -18.18 -16.56 3.29
CA SER A 610 -18.66 -17.47 2.25
C SER A 610 -20.13 -17.18 1.99
N CYS A 611 -20.49 -16.82 0.77
CA CYS A 611 -21.85 -16.48 0.36
C CYS A 611 -22.32 -17.41 -0.77
N SER A 612 -23.49 -18.03 -0.63
CA SER A 612 -24.07 -18.85 -1.69
C SER A 612 -24.71 -17.97 -2.77
N LEU A 613 -24.20 -18.07 -4.00
CA LEU A 613 -24.66 -17.27 -5.14
C LEU A 613 -26.08 -17.63 -5.58
N SER A 614 -26.41 -18.93 -5.58
CA SER A 614 -27.74 -19.42 -5.92
C SER A 614 -28.78 -19.13 -4.84
N GLY A 615 -28.35 -18.90 -3.60
CA GLY A 615 -29.23 -18.64 -2.46
C GLY A 615 -30.07 -17.36 -2.58
N PRO A 616 -31.29 -17.34 -2.00
CA PRO A 616 -32.10 -16.13 -1.93
C PRO A 616 -31.47 -15.10 -0.98
N ASP A 617 -31.41 -13.83 -1.40
CA ASP A 617 -30.83 -12.71 -0.64
C ASP A 617 -29.37 -12.95 -0.17
N LEU A 618 -28.59 -13.65 -1.00
CA LEU A 618 -27.14 -13.89 -0.82
C LEU A 618 -26.78 -14.31 0.62
N PRO A 619 -27.15 -15.52 1.06
CA PRO A 619 -26.92 -15.94 2.43
C PRO A 619 -25.42 -16.15 2.68
N CYS A 620 -24.87 -15.38 3.63
CA CYS A 620 -23.45 -15.42 3.98
C CYS A 620 -23.18 -16.05 5.36
N ARG A 621 -22.05 -16.76 5.44
CA ARG A 621 -21.42 -17.29 6.66
C ARG A 621 -20.04 -16.68 6.80
N SER A 622 -19.71 -16.20 8.00
CA SER A 622 -18.41 -15.60 8.28
C SER A 622 -17.72 -16.30 9.43
N THR A 623 -16.41 -16.49 9.29
CA THR A 623 -15.50 -16.91 10.35
C THR A 623 -14.61 -15.73 10.69
N VAL A 624 -14.59 -15.32 11.96
CA VAL A 624 -13.85 -14.14 12.42
C VAL A 624 -12.74 -14.57 13.37
N VAL A 625 -11.49 -14.25 13.02
CA VAL A 625 -10.33 -14.41 13.92
C VAL A 625 -9.82 -13.05 14.34
N LEU A 626 -9.37 -12.93 15.59
CA LEU A 626 -8.74 -11.73 16.11
C LEU A 626 -7.24 -11.75 15.78
N GLY A 627 -6.73 -10.71 15.12
CA GLY A 627 -5.35 -10.58 14.65
C GLY A 627 -4.81 -9.16 14.83
N ALA A 628 -3.50 -9.00 14.76
CA ALA A 628 -2.92 -7.67 14.53
C ALA A 628 -3.22 -7.27 13.08
N TRP A 629 -3.04 -6.00 12.73
CA TRP A 629 -3.15 -5.59 11.34
C TRP A 629 -2.34 -6.51 10.40
N GLY A 630 -2.90 -6.76 9.21
CA GLY A 630 -2.32 -7.65 8.21
C GLY A 630 -3.26 -7.83 7.03
N ARG A 631 -2.70 -7.93 5.83
CA ARG A 631 -3.47 -8.02 4.57
C ARG A 631 -3.08 -9.21 3.70
N ASP A 632 -2.12 -10.02 4.12
CA ASP A 632 -1.65 -11.15 3.33
C ASP A 632 -2.50 -12.39 3.53
N PHE A 633 -2.99 -12.93 2.42
CA PHE A 633 -3.83 -14.11 2.43
C PHE A 633 -3.63 -14.95 1.18
N TYR A 634 -4.00 -16.22 1.31
CA TYR A 634 -4.01 -17.21 0.25
C TYR A 634 -5.22 -18.12 0.41
N PHE A 635 -5.94 -18.40 -0.67
CA PHE A 635 -7.03 -19.38 -0.69
C PHE A 635 -6.54 -20.66 -1.36
N SER A 636 -6.70 -21.78 -0.66
CA SER A 636 -6.73 -23.09 -1.29
C SER A 636 -8.16 -23.54 -1.55
N SER A 637 -8.31 -24.70 -2.16
CA SER A 637 -9.62 -25.33 -2.39
C SER A 637 -10.38 -25.68 -1.09
N THR A 638 -9.72 -25.65 0.08
CA THR A 638 -10.33 -26.09 1.35
C THR A 638 -10.20 -25.10 2.52
N ALA A 639 -9.30 -24.12 2.42
CA ALA A 639 -9.05 -23.16 3.50
C ALA A 639 -8.57 -21.81 2.96
N ALA A 640 -8.84 -20.76 3.73
CA ALA A 640 -8.11 -19.50 3.64
C ALA A 640 -6.95 -19.51 4.65
N TYR A 641 -5.79 -19.04 4.22
CA TYR A 641 -4.65 -18.76 5.06
C TYR A 641 -4.52 -17.25 5.19
N VAL A 642 -4.43 -16.75 6.42
CA VAL A 642 -4.29 -15.32 6.71
C VAL A 642 -3.03 -15.13 7.54
N TRP A 643 -2.16 -14.22 7.11
CA TRP A 643 -0.97 -13.82 7.84
C TRP A 643 -1.22 -12.45 8.47
N THR A 644 -0.86 -12.30 9.75
CA THR A 644 -0.98 -11.04 10.48
C THR A 644 0.35 -10.65 11.09
N ASP A 645 0.53 -9.34 11.29
CA ASP A 645 1.76 -8.80 11.85
C ASP A 645 1.90 -9.12 13.34
N GLY A 646 3.08 -8.83 13.89
CA GLY A 646 3.36 -8.92 15.32
C GLY A 646 3.09 -7.62 16.06
N ILE A 647 2.98 -7.69 17.39
CA ILE A 647 2.84 -6.52 18.27
C ILE A 647 3.90 -6.58 19.39
N ASN A 648 4.71 -5.54 19.49
CA ASN A 648 5.60 -5.30 20.64
C ASN A 648 4.95 -4.28 21.60
N ARG A 649 5.24 -4.39 22.90
CA ARG A 649 4.88 -3.37 23.90
C ARG A 649 6.08 -3.00 24.76
N LEU A 650 6.24 -1.70 25.03
CA LEU A 650 7.25 -1.20 25.95
C LEU A 650 6.92 -1.62 27.38
N ASN A 651 7.82 -2.35 28.04
CA ASN A 651 7.73 -2.54 29.48
C ASN A 651 8.12 -1.24 30.19
N GLN A 652 7.15 -0.47 30.66
CA GLN A 652 7.39 0.83 31.33
C GLN A 652 8.28 0.76 32.58
N GLN A 653 8.52 -0.43 33.16
CA GLN A 653 9.38 -0.59 34.34
C GLN A 653 10.84 -0.87 33.99
N THR A 654 11.11 -1.57 32.89
CA THR A 654 12.47 -1.97 32.50
C THR A 654 12.96 -1.29 31.23
N PHE A 655 12.06 -0.66 30.47
CA PHE A 655 12.30 -0.09 29.15
C PHE A 655 12.85 -1.11 28.13
N ASP A 656 12.71 -2.40 28.42
CA ASP A 656 13.06 -3.48 27.50
C ASP A 656 11.91 -3.73 26.52
N GLU A 657 12.25 -3.92 25.24
CA GLU A 657 11.35 -4.43 24.21
C GLU A 657 11.24 -5.95 24.36
N GLU A 658 10.03 -6.47 24.62
CA GLU A 658 9.74 -7.89 24.47
C GLU A 658 8.57 -8.09 23.51
N PRO A 659 8.66 -9.08 22.57
CA PRO A 659 7.54 -9.43 21.72
C PRO A 659 6.34 -9.83 22.55
N PHE A 660 5.29 -9.04 22.42
CA PHE A 660 4.11 -9.22 23.21
C PHE A 660 3.17 -10.22 22.52
N ILE A 661 3.01 -10.15 21.20
CA ILE A 661 2.36 -11.17 20.36
C ILE A 661 3.19 -11.30 19.06
N PRO A 662 3.67 -12.50 18.66
CA PRO A 662 4.40 -12.67 17.40
C PRO A 662 3.46 -12.49 16.19
N PRO A 663 3.99 -12.30 14.96
CA PRO A 663 3.22 -12.51 13.74
C PRO A 663 2.51 -13.87 13.77
N MET A 664 1.34 -13.98 13.16
CA MET A 664 0.50 -15.17 13.25
C MET A 664 0.09 -15.66 11.86
N LEU A 665 0.15 -16.97 11.65
CA LEU A 665 -0.47 -17.65 10.51
C LEU A 665 -1.76 -18.33 10.97
N TYR A 666 -2.88 -17.92 10.41
CA TYR A 666 -4.20 -18.52 10.61
C TYR A 666 -4.54 -19.42 9.43
N ARG A 667 -5.04 -20.62 9.72
CA ARG A 667 -5.75 -21.46 8.76
C ARG A 667 -7.23 -21.47 9.11
N ILE A 668 -8.05 -20.94 8.21
CA ILE A 668 -9.50 -20.80 8.34
C ILE A 668 -10.18 -21.76 7.35
N PRO A 669 -10.69 -22.92 7.81
CA PRO A 669 -11.35 -23.89 6.94
C PRO A 669 -12.65 -23.35 6.32
N LEU A 670 -12.87 -23.63 5.04
CA LEU A 670 -14.08 -23.16 4.32
C LEU A 670 -15.33 -23.95 4.69
N ASP A 671 -15.17 -25.16 5.24
CA ASP A 671 -16.27 -26.01 5.72
C ASP A 671 -16.91 -25.54 7.03
N GLY A 672 -16.41 -24.45 7.62
CA GLY A 672 -16.90 -23.86 8.87
C GLY A 672 -16.40 -24.56 10.13
N SER A 673 -15.45 -25.50 10.01
CA SER A 673 -14.72 -26.01 11.16
C SER A 673 -13.85 -24.93 11.81
N ALA A 674 -13.50 -25.13 13.08
CA ALA A 674 -12.82 -24.11 13.86
C ALA A 674 -11.41 -23.79 13.29
N PRO A 675 -11.02 -22.50 13.18
CA PRO A 675 -9.69 -22.09 12.78
C PRO A 675 -8.59 -22.67 13.68
N ARG A 676 -7.40 -22.73 13.10
CA ARG A 676 -6.15 -23.06 13.80
C ARG A 676 -5.10 -22.01 13.49
N ALA A 677 -4.18 -21.77 14.42
CA ALA A 677 -3.14 -20.77 14.27
C ALA A 677 -1.81 -21.23 14.86
N ILE A 678 -0.73 -20.54 14.46
CA ILE A 678 0.61 -20.70 14.99
C ILE A 678 1.36 -19.37 14.88
N GLY A 679 2.23 -19.05 15.84
CA GLY A 679 3.15 -17.92 15.74
C GLY A 679 4.19 -18.16 14.66
N VAL A 680 4.54 -17.12 13.91
CA VAL A 680 5.47 -17.16 12.76
C VAL A 680 6.41 -15.95 12.79
N ALA A 681 7.36 -15.90 11.85
CA ALA A 681 8.36 -14.86 11.74
C ALA A 681 8.55 -14.43 10.28
N GLY A 682 8.88 -13.16 10.09
CA GLY A 682 8.91 -12.50 8.78
C GLY A 682 7.51 -12.19 8.26
N SER A 683 7.43 -11.85 6.98
CA SER A 683 6.19 -11.61 6.25
C SER A 683 6.26 -12.18 4.83
N PRO A 684 5.20 -12.81 4.30
CA PRO A 684 5.06 -13.12 2.88
C PRO A 684 5.03 -11.84 2.04
N VAL A 685 5.50 -11.90 0.79
CA VAL A 685 5.52 -10.72 -0.09
C VAL A 685 4.17 -10.49 -0.78
N ASP A 686 3.49 -11.59 -1.12
CA ASP A 686 2.21 -11.60 -1.83
C ASP A 686 1.60 -13.01 -1.81
N GLN A 687 0.42 -13.19 -2.42
CA GLN A 687 -0.24 -14.49 -2.53
C GLN A 687 0.60 -15.57 -3.26
N PHE A 688 1.55 -15.19 -4.12
CA PHE A 688 2.42 -16.16 -4.81
C PHE A 688 3.51 -16.72 -3.91
N SER A 689 3.69 -16.09 -2.75
CA SER A 689 4.57 -16.58 -1.68
C SER A 689 4.01 -17.82 -0.99
N PHE A 690 2.77 -18.23 -1.25
CA PHE A 690 2.11 -19.38 -0.62
C PHE A 690 1.93 -20.56 -1.59
N ARG A 691 2.06 -21.77 -1.04
CA ARG A 691 1.71 -23.03 -1.72
C ARG A 691 1.21 -24.06 -0.69
N GLU A 692 -0.02 -24.55 -0.85
CA GLU A 692 -0.50 -25.71 -0.07
C GLU A 692 -0.15 -27.04 -0.78
N ASP A 693 0.45 -27.97 -0.05
CA ASP A 693 0.78 -29.31 -0.55
C ASP A 693 -0.35 -30.29 -0.30
N GLY A 694 -1.44 -30.15 -1.07
CA GLY A 694 -2.55 -31.11 -1.10
C GLY A 694 -3.19 -31.41 0.26
N GLY A 695 -3.25 -30.43 1.17
CA GLY A 695 -3.82 -30.60 2.51
C GLY A 695 -2.88 -31.17 3.57
N SER A 696 -1.58 -31.33 3.29
CA SER A 696 -0.62 -31.93 4.23
C SER A 696 0.34 -30.92 4.88
N ALA A 697 0.78 -29.93 4.12
CA ALA A 697 1.70 -28.88 4.54
C ALA A 697 1.43 -27.59 3.76
N ILE A 698 1.99 -26.49 4.26
CA ILE A 698 2.05 -25.21 3.55
C ILE A 698 3.50 -24.73 3.49
N ASP A 699 3.90 -24.31 2.29
CA ASP A 699 5.18 -23.68 2.01
C ASP A 699 4.94 -22.18 1.83
N ILE A 700 5.71 -21.36 2.55
CA ILE A 700 5.58 -19.91 2.53
C ILE A 700 6.96 -19.27 2.39
N LEU A 701 7.14 -18.45 1.36
CA LEU A 701 8.31 -17.59 1.23
C LEU A 701 8.09 -16.33 2.07
N THR A 702 9.01 -16.01 2.97
CA THR A 702 8.96 -14.82 3.81
C THR A 702 10.20 -13.94 3.64
N ARG A 703 10.02 -12.65 3.87
CA ARG A 703 11.05 -11.62 4.00
C ARG A 703 11.08 -11.12 5.44
N ALA A 704 12.22 -10.57 5.87
CA ALA A 704 12.41 -10.19 7.27
C ALA A 704 11.71 -8.86 7.61
N GLU A 705 11.61 -7.96 6.62
CA GLU A 705 10.95 -6.67 6.72
C GLU A 705 9.94 -6.54 5.58
N ASP A 706 8.73 -6.09 5.91
CA ASP A 706 7.67 -5.91 4.92
C ASP A 706 6.65 -4.86 5.39
N GLY A 707 5.98 -4.25 4.42
CA GLY A 707 4.86 -3.31 4.62
C GLY A 707 3.47 -3.96 4.55
N GLY A 708 3.40 -5.29 4.40
CA GLY A 708 2.17 -6.09 4.25
C GLY A 708 1.54 -6.00 2.85
N GLY A 709 0.53 -6.82 2.58
CA GLY A 709 -0.17 -6.91 1.28
C GLY A 709 -1.03 -5.72 0.81
N GLY A 710 -0.89 -4.53 1.40
CA GLY A 710 -1.58 -3.29 0.95
C GLY A 710 -1.14 -2.85 -0.46
N MET A 711 -1.82 -1.86 -1.06
CA MET A 711 -1.67 -1.44 -2.47
C MET A 711 -0.24 -1.56 -3.03
N TRP A 712 0.78 -1.08 -2.30
CA TRP A 712 2.18 -1.16 -2.74
C TRP A 712 3.12 -1.86 -1.74
N GLY A 713 2.62 -2.39 -0.62
CA GLY A 713 3.46 -2.88 0.48
C GLY A 713 4.38 -4.04 0.07
N GLY A 714 3.85 -5.02 -0.68
CA GLY A 714 4.66 -6.11 -1.25
C GLY A 714 5.66 -5.68 -2.34
N GLU A 715 5.58 -4.44 -2.84
CA GLU A 715 6.56 -3.89 -3.79
C GLU A 715 7.84 -3.36 -3.13
N VAL A 716 7.84 -3.21 -1.80
CA VAL A 716 8.92 -2.63 -1.01
C VAL A 716 9.34 -3.53 0.16
N SER A 717 9.50 -4.83 -0.10
CA SER A 717 9.92 -5.81 0.92
C SER A 717 11.44 -5.97 1.00
N ASP A 718 12.01 -6.05 2.20
CA ASP A 718 13.47 -6.16 2.43
C ASP A 718 13.87 -7.31 3.39
N GLY A 719 15.16 -7.56 3.51
CA GLY A 719 15.74 -8.52 4.43
C GLY A 719 15.94 -9.92 3.86
N THR A 720 16.54 -10.81 4.65
CA THR A 720 16.93 -12.14 4.14
C THR A 720 15.69 -13.00 3.83
N PRO A 721 15.55 -13.54 2.61
CA PRO A 721 14.44 -14.43 2.29
C PRO A 721 14.55 -15.75 3.05
N MET A 722 13.43 -16.24 3.57
CA MET A 722 13.34 -17.53 4.25
C MET A 722 12.18 -18.35 3.67
N LEU A 723 12.38 -19.65 3.52
CA LEU A 723 11.33 -20.59 3.18
C LEU A 723 10.81 -21.26 4.47
N LEU A 724 9.58 -20.95 4.85
CA LEU A 724 8.84 -21.65 5.90
C LEU A 724 8.17 -22.89 5.31
N HIS A 725 8.48 -24.07 5.85
CA HIS A 725 7.75 -25.31 5.56
C HIS A 725 7.03 -25.77 6.84
N LEU A 726 5.70 -25.76 6.81
CA LEU A 726 4.89 -26.09 7.98
C LEU A 726 3.88 -27.19 7.67
N SER A 727 3.96 -28.33 8.38
CA SER A 727 2.91 -29.35 8.32
C SER A 727 1.62 -28.84 8.96
N LEU A 728 0.48 -29.12 8.33
CA LEU A 728 -0.81 -28.56 8.78
C LEU A 728 -1.30 -29.14 10.12
N ASP A 729 -0.72 -30.26 10.58
CA ASP A 729 -0.97 -30.86 11.89
C ASP A 729 -0.36 -30.06 13.05
N ARG A 730 0.60 -29.17 12.74
CA ARG A 730 1.26 -28.31 13.71
C ARG A 730 0.49 -27.06 14.09
N LEU A 731 -0.45 -26.65 13.25
CA LEU A 731 -1.37 -25.54 13.55
C LEU A 731 -2.23 -25.93 14.76
N GLY A 732 -2.19 -25.11 15.80
CA GLY A 732 -2.89 -25.35 17.07
C GLY A 732 -3.89 -24.25 17.38
N ASP A 733 -3.98 -23.86 18.64
CA ASP A 733 -4.78 -22.73 19.11
C ASP A 733 -4.08 -21.38 18.97
N GLY A 734 -2.85 -21.36 18.46
CA GLY A 734 -2.02 -20.16 18.37
C GLY A 734 -1.18 -19.86 19.61
N SER A 735 -1.00 -20.81 20.55
CA SER A 735 -0.05 -20.69 21.66
C SER A 735 1.37 -21.17 21.35
N ASP A 736 1.54 -21.97 20.30
CA ASP A 736 2.84 -22.46 19.84
C ASP A 736 3.41 -21.55 18.73
N ASP A 737 4.74 -21.49 18.63
CA ASP A 737 5.45 -20.84 17.55
C ASP A 737 6.04 -21.84 16.54
N ALA A 738 6.20 -21.39 15.30
CA ALA A 738 7.04 -22.04 14.31
C ALA A 738 8.48 -22.12 14.85
N ARG A 739 9.09 -23.29 14.70
CA ARG A 739 10.43 -23.57 15.19
C ARG A 739 11.43 -23.05 14.18
N ARG A 740 12.62 -22.69 14.65
CA ARG A 740 13.75 -22.36 13.77
C ARG A 740 14.00 -23.41 12.67
N GLY A 741 13.80 -24.69 12.98
CA GLY A 741 13.97 -25.78 12.01
C GLY A 741 12.90 -25.88 10.92
N ASP A 742 11.82 -25.09 11.03
CA ASP A 742 10.79 -24.98 9.99
C ASP A 742 11.18 -23.96 8.91
N TYR A 743 12.14 -23.09 9.23
CA TYR A 743 12.66 -22.08 8.32
C TYR A 743 13.96 -22.56 7.69
N ARG A 744 14.02 -22.43 6.38
CA ARG A 744 15.22 -22.57 5.58
C ARG A 744 15.63 -21.19 5.09
N GLU A 745 16.79 -20.72 5.54
CA GLU A 745 17.41 -19.52 5.01
C GLU A 745 17.74 -19.70 3.51
N LEU A 746 17.38 -18.72 2.70
CA LEU A 746 17.64 -18.71 1.27
C LEU A 746 18.72 -17.65 0.94
N PRO A 747 19.44 -17.80 -0.20
CA PRO A 747 20.39 -16.79 -0.63
C PRO A 747 19.79 -15.37 -0.64
N PRO A 748 20.48 -14.37 -0.06
CA PRO A 748 20.02 -12.99 -0.04
C PRO A 748 20.07 -12.38 -1.43
N VAL A 749 19.22 -11.37 -1.64
CA VAL A 749 19.09 -10.67 -2.92
C VAL A 749 18.95 -9.17 -2.67
N ASP A 750 19.57 -8.37 -3.52
CA ASP A 750 19.61 -6.91 -3.40
C ASP A 750 18.41 -6.25 -4.09
N GLY A 751 17.79 -5.26 -3.45
CA GLY A 751 16.66 -4.52 -3.99
C GLY A 751 15.34 -4.81 -3.27
N TYR A 752 14.43 -3.85 -3.35
CA TYR A 752 13.17 -3.81 -2.58
C TYR A 752 11.96 -4.35 -3.35
N ARG A 753 11.97 -4.36 -4.69
CA ARG A 753 10.96 -5.09 -5.47
C ARG A 753 11.32 -6.55 -5.46
N PHE A 754 10.43 -7.39 -4.94
CA PHE A 754 10.67 -8.83 -4.84
C PHE A 754 9.66 -9.58 -5.71
N PHE A 755 10.17 -10.49 -6.55
CA PHE A 755 9.38 -11.28 -7.50
C PHE A 755 9.52 -12.75 -7.16
N ASN A 756 8.41 -13.46 -7.06
CA ASN A 756 8.41 -14.87 -6.69
C ASN A 756 7.28 -15.66 -7.34
N ARG A 757 7.48 -16.98 -7.51
CA ARG A 757 6.43 -17.90 -7.98
C ARG A 757 6.77 -19.34 -7.64
N TYR A 758 5.78 -20.10 -7.17
CA TYR A 758 5.86 -21.56 -7.16
C TYR A 758 5.48 -22.16 -8.51
N VAL A 759 6.31 -23.07 -9.01
CA VAL A 759 6.00 -23.94 -10.16
C VAL A 759 6.21 -25.39 -9.75
N GLY A 760 5.09 -26.09 -9.49
CA GLY A 760 5.11 -27.42 -8.92
C GLY A 760 5.75 -27.43 -7.53
N ARG A 761 6.90 -28.11 -7.39
CA ARG A 761 7.69 -28.21 -6.15
C ARG A 761 9.00 -27.40 -6.21
N HIS A 762 9.02 -26.34 -7.02
CA HIS A 762 10.12 -25.39 -7.09
C HIS A 762 9.59 -23.99 -6.79
N LEU A 763 10.30 -23.28 -5.92
CA LEU A 763 10.14 -21.85 -5.73
C LEU A 763 11.17 -21.12 -6.60
N LEU A 764 10.72 -20.13 -7.37
CA LEU A 764 11.57 -19.21 -8.12
C LEU A 764 11.47 -17.83 -7.48
N TYR A 765 12.60 -17.15 -7.32
CA TYR A 765 12.60 -15.75 -6.86
C TYR A 765 13.77 -14.93 -7.42
N ALA A 766 13.57 -13.62 -7.44
CA ALA A 766 14.53 -12.58 -7.80
C ALA A 766 14.12 -11.25 -7.14
N SER A 767 15.02 -10.29 -7.10
CA SER A 767 14.73 -8.93 -6.62
C SER A 767 15.23 -7.87 -7.59
N GLY A 768 14.64 -6.68 -7.50
CA GLY A 768 15.00 -5.51 -8.28
C GLY A 768 14.74 -4.19 -7.58
N SER A 769 15.14 -3.13 -8.28
CA SER A 769 14.81 -1.76 -7.91
C SER A 769 13.86 -1.19 -8.95
N TYR A 770 12.89 -0.41 -8.50
CA TYR A 770 11.91 0.22 -9.36
C TYR A 770 12.60 1.07 -10.45
N GLY A 771 12.18 0.88 -11.70
CA GLY A 771 12.72 1.60 -12.87
C GLY A 771 14.16 1.21 -13.23
N ARG A 772 14.67 0.11 -12.66
CA ARG A 772 16.01 -0.44 -12.89
C ARG A 772 15.99 -1.96 -12.93
N GLU A 773 14.84 -2.55 -13.21
CA GLU A 773 14.62 -3.99 -13.21
C GLU A 773 15.51 -4.69 -14.24
N GLU A 774 16.00 -4.01 -15.29
CA GLU A 774 16.97 -4.56 -16.23
C GLU A 774 18.31 -4.97 -15.58
N ASN A 775 18.58 -4.47 -14.37
CA ASN A 775 19.77 -4.78 -13.59
C ASN A 775 19.62 -6.02 -12.69
N THR A 776 18.56 -6.82 -12.88
CA THR A 776 18.26 -8.01 -12.05
C THR A 776 18.47 -9.33 -12.79
N PRO A 777 19.66 -9.60 -13.35
CA PRO A 777 19.85 -10.77 -14.20
C PRO A 777 19.89 -12.08 -13.41
N GLU A 778 19.99 -12.06 -12.08
CA GLU A 778 20.20 -13.27 -11.29
C GLU A 778 18.90 -13.78 -10.67
N ILE A 779 18.60 -15.05 -10.92
CA ILE A 779 17.44 -15.73 -10.35
C ILE A 779 17.86 -16.92 -9.51
N TYR A 780 17.01 -17.26 -8.55
CA TYR A 780 17.22 -18.35 -7.62
C TYR A 780 16.08 -19.36 -7.73
N ILE A 781 16.44 -20.63 -7.80
CA ILE A 781 15.50 -21.74 -7.95
C ILE A 781 15.72 -22.72 -6.81
N VAL A 782 14.69 -22.86 -5.99
CA VAL A 782 14.71 -23.61 -4.73
C VAL A 782 13.80 -24.84 -4.89
N PRO A 783 14.36 -26.03 -5.13
CA PRO A 783 13.61 -27.27 -4.99
C PRO A 783 13.19 -27.48 -3.52
N LEU A 784 11.92 -27.76 -3.28
CA LEU A 784 11.38 -27.91 -1.91
C LEU A 784 11.89 -29.17 -1.21
N ASP A 785 12.19 -30.22 -1.97
CA ASP A 785 12.64 -31.52 -1.43
C ASP A 785 14.16 -31.62 -1.24
N HIS A 786 14.91 -30.56 -1.57
CA HIS A 786 16.37 -30.59 -1.55
C HIS A 786 16.97 -29.34 -0.92
N GLN A 787 18.12 -29.48 -0.25
CA GLN A 787 18.78 -28.38 0.50
C GLN A 787 19.62 -27.42 -0.36
N TRP A 788 19.87 -27.75 -1.63
CA TRP A 788 20.63 -26.90 -2.53
C TRP A 788 19.73 -25.88 -3.26
N VAL A 789 20.33 -24.79 -3.74
CA VAL A 789 19.67 -23.76 -4.54
C VAL A 789 20.42 -23.66 -5.86
N THR A 790 19.68 -23.52 -6.96
CA THR A 790 20.27 -23.26 -8.28
C THR A 790 20.20 -21.77 -8.56
N THR A 791 21.35 -21.15 -8.84
CA THR A 791 21.44 -19.77 -9.31
C THR A 791 21.62 -19.75 -10.83
N ILE A 792 20.82 -18.95 -11.52
CA ILE A 792 20.93 -18.78 -12.97
C ILE A 792 21.04 -17.30 -13.28
N LYS A 793 22.05 -16.94 -14.08
CA LYS A 793 22.17 -15.60 -14.67
C LYS A 793 21.48 -15.56 -16.03
N LEU A 794 20.47 -14.71 -16.13
CA LEU A 794 19.71 -14.38 -17.33
C LEU A 794 20.39 -13.22 -18.08
N PRO A 795 20.13 -13.09 -19.40
CA PRO A 795 20.62 -11.96 -20.19
C PRO A 795 19.72 -10.71 -20.12
N HIS A 796 18.67 -10.74 -19.28
CA HIS A 796 17.69 -9.68 -19.04
C HIS A 796 17.31 -9.70 -17.56
N GLY A 797 16.69 -8.61 -17.09
CA GLY A 797 16.10 -8.52 -15.76
C GLY A 797 14.84 -9.36 -15.59
N VAL A 798 14.32 -9.41 -14.37
CA VAL A 798 13.08 -10.10 -14.03
C VAL A 798 12.12 -9.16 -13.35
N THR A 799 10.93 -9.09 -13.92
CA THR A 799 9.71 -8.50 -13.35
C THR A 799 8.68 -9.58 -13.03
N ARG A 800 8.86 -10.78 -13.57
CA ARG A 800 7.84 -11.83 -13.51
C ARG A 800 8.37 -13.26 -13.68
N PHE A 801 7.75 -14.18 -12.94
CA PHE A 801 7.83 -15.63 -13.18
C PHE A 801 6.45 -16.20 -13.48
N ASP A 802 6.37 -17.17 -14.38
CA ASP A 802 5.13 -17.90 -14.67
C ASP A 802 5.39 -19.38 -15.00
N ALA A 803 4.36 -20.22 -14.89
CA ALA A 803 4.44 -21.63 -15.24
C ALA A 803 4.33 -21.84 -16.76
N LEU A 804 5.15 -22.74 -17.27
CA LEU A 804 5.28 -23.12 -18.67
C LEU A 804 5.08 -24.65 -18.78
N GLY A 805 3.88 -25.12 -18.41
CA GLY A 805 3.62 -26.53 -18.16
C GLY A 805 4.21 -26.92 -16.80
N ASP A 806 5.06 -27.95 -16.78
CA ASP A 806 5.79 -28.34 -15.57
C ASP A 806 7.09 -27.53 -15.38
N ASP A 807 7.45 -26.70 -16.36
CA ASP A 807 8.62 -25.82 -16.38
C ASP A 807 8.23 -24.38 -16.03
N ALA A 808 9.21 -23.47 -15.96
CA ALA A 808 8.96 -22.05 -15.70
C ALA A 808 9.45 -21.15 -16.84
N VAL A 809 8.95 -19.91 -16.85
CA VAL A 809 9.48 -18.81 -17.65
C VAL A 809 9.77 -17.61 -16.74
N ALA A 810 10.93 -16.99 -16.93
CA ALA A 810 11.26 -15.70 -16.34
C ALA A 810 11.14 -14.62 -17.42
N ILE A 811 10.46 -13.53 -17.11
CA ILE A 811 10.14 -12.43 -18.02
C ILE A 811 10.59 -11.12 -17.38
N GLY A 812 11.16 -10.23 -18.19
CA GLY A 812 11.49 -8.88 -17.76
C GLY A 812 12.37 -8.09 -18.72
N PRO A 813 12.63 -6.81 -18.42
CA PRO A 813 13.28 -5.88 -19.33
C PRO A 813 14.73 -6.26 -19.58
N ASP A 814 15.18 -6.11 -20.83
CA ASP A 814 16.59 -6.20 -21.20
C ASP A 814 17.25 -4.81 -21.26
N ALA A 815 18.56 -4.75 -21.08
CA ALA A 815 19.33 -3.49 -21.06
C ALA A 815 19.34 -2.74 -22.41
N ALA A 816 18.80 -3.33 -23.48
CA ALA A 816 18.68 -2.73 -24.80
C ALA A 816 17.26 -2.19 -25.09
N GLY A 817 16.38 -2.13 -24.08
CA GLY A 817 14.99 -1.66 -24.21
C GLY A 817 14.09 -2.67 -24.92
N GLY A 818 14.36 -3.96 -24.74
CA GLY A 818 13.51 -5.07 -25.16
C GLY A 818 12.97 -5.87 -23.97
N LEU A 819 12.12 -6.85 -24.26
CA LEU A 819 11.53 -7.76 -23.29
C LEU A 819 12.10 -9.17 -23.46
N GLY A 820 12.75 -9.68 -22.42
CA GLY A 820 13.34 -11.00 -22.39
C GLY A 820 12.40 -12.08 -21.86
N PHE A 821 12.50 -13.29 -22.43
CA PHE A 821 11.76 -14.47 -22.06
C PHE A 821 12.73 -15.65 -21.92
N SER A 822 13.01 -16.08 -20.71
CA SER A 822 13.92 -17.18 -20.42
C SER A 822 13.15 -18.42 -19.96
N SER A 823 13.15 -19.49 -20.77
CA SER A 823 12.53 -20.76 -20.41
C SER A 823 13.47 -21.59 -19.53
N ILE A 824 12.94 -22.09 -18.42
CA ILE A 824 13.68 -22.79 -17.37
C ILE A 824 13.09 -24.18 -17.23
N ALA A 825 13.90 -25.20 -17.52
CA ALA A 825 13.50 -26.58 -17.30
C ALA A 825 13.63 -26.94 -15.82
N LEU A 826 12.59 -27.54 -15.25
CA LEU A 826 12.53 -27.99 -13.86
C LEU A 826 12.40 -29.52 -13.82
N ASP A 827 13.35 -30.20 -13.18
CA ASP A 827 13.35 -31.65 -13.03
C ASP A 827 12.81 -32.02 -11.65
N ARG A 828 11.59 -32.57 -11.63
CA ARG A 828 10.92 -32.99 -10.40
C ARG A 828 11.60 -34.18 -9.70
N ALA A 829 12.34 -35.01 -10.43
CA ALA A 829 12.90 -36.23 -9.87
C ALA A 829 14.19 -35.98 -9.06
N ASN A 830 14.97 -34.97 -9.43
CA ASN A 830 16.23 -34.65 -8.76
C ASN A 830 16.32 -33.19 -8.28
N GLY A 831 15.27 -32.39 -8.49
CA GLY A 831 15.20 -30.98 -8.07
C GLY A 831 16.07 -30.03 -8.89
N SER A 832 16.66 -30.50 -10.01
CA SER A 832 17.55 -29.67 -10.82
C SER A 832 16.80 -28.71 -11.73
N ALA A 833 17.43 -27.56 -11.97
CA ALA A 833 16.93 -26.55 -12.88
C ALA A 833 18.00 -26.14 -13.88
N ARG A 834 17.59 -25.79 -15.10
CA ARG A 834 18.51 -25.25 -16.11
C ARG A 834 17.82 -24.29 -17.05
N LEU A 835 18.54 -23.24 -17.46
CA LEU A 835 18.15 -22.38 -18.56
C LEU A 835 18.15 -23.21 -19.86
N VAL A 836 17.03 -23.19 -20.57
CA VAL A 836 16.87 -23.91 -21.85
C VAL A 836 17.14 -22.97 -23.02
N ASN A 837 16.46 -21.84 -23.04
CA ASN A 837 16.54 -20.85 -24.11
C ASN A 837 16.10 -19.49 -23.59
N THR A 838 16.67 -18.44 -24.15
CA THR A 838 16.17 -17.08 -24.00
C THR A 838 15.77 -16.54 -25.36
N TYR A 839 14.59 -15.92 -25.42
CA TYR A 839 14.11 -15.14 -26.54
C TYR A 839 13.98 -13.68 -26.10
N ALA A 840 14.47 -12.74 -26.90
CA ALA A 840 14.35 -11.30 -26.63
C ALA A 840 13.48 -10.65 -27.71
N MET A 841 12.46 -9.91 -27.27
CA MET A 841 11.58 -9.11 -28.11
C MET A 841 12.06 -7.66 -28.10
N ALA A 842 12.51 -7.16 -29.24
CA ALA A 842 13.01 -5.78 -29.32
C ALA A 842 11.88 -4.74 -29.19
N ARG A 843 12.14 -3.65 -28.45
CA ARG A 843 11.23 -2.49 -28.29
C ARG A 843 9.85 -2.88 -27.75
N ALA A 844 9.87 -3.72 -26.73
CA ALA A 844 8.68 -4.20 -26.05
C ALA A 844 8.93 -4.14 -24.55
N GLU A 845 7.86 -3.87 -23.81
CA GLU A 845 7.78 -3.93 -22.35
C GLU A 845 6.48 -4.66 -21.97
N GLU A 846 6.42 -5.24 -20.77
CA GLU A 846 5.16 -5.83 -20.28
C GLU A 846 4.14 -4.70 -20.11
N ALA A 847 2.94 -4.87 -20.67
CA ALA A 847 1.85 -3.91 -20.46
C ALA A 847 1.03 -4.22 -19.19
N GLU A 848 1.37 -5.32 -18.51
CA GLU A 848 0.72 -5.81 -17.30
C GLU A 848 1.72 -6.69 -16.53
N THR A 849 2.19 -6.20 -15.38
CA THR A 849 3.20 -6.88 -14.55
C THR A 849 2.59 -7.71 -13.42
N ARG A 850 1.27 -7.61 -13.18
CA ARG A 850 0.57 -8.39 -12.15
C ARG A 850 0.42 -9.85 -12.60
N SER A 851 1.01 -10.77 -11.85
CA SER A 851 1.11 -12.18 -12.24
C SER A 851 -0.04 -13.06 -11.74
N GLN A 852 -1.30 -12.64 -11.92
CA GLN A 852 -2.46 -13.34 -11.36
C GLN A 852 -2.91 -14.55 -12.20
N ALA A 853 -2.60 -14.59 -13.50
CA ALA A 853 -3.00 -15.66 -14.42
C ALA A 853 -1.81 -16.44 -15.03
N LEU A 854 -2.07 -17.64 -15.56
CA LEU A 854 -1.13 -18.39 -16.41
C LEU A 854 -1.20 -17.90 -17.87
N PHE A 855 -0.07 -17.63 -18.50
CA PHE A 855 0.00 -17.06 -19.86
C PHE A 855 0.32 -18.11 -20.93
N TYR A 856 0.32 -19.39 -20.53
CA TYR A 856 0.74 -20.51 -21.36
C TYR A 856 -0.34 -21.59 -21.49
N ARG A 857 -0.59 -22.00 -22.73
CA ARG A 857 -1.42 -23.15 -23.06
C ARG A 857 -0.59 -24.27 -23.64
N SER A 858 -0.53 -25.40 -22.95
CA SER A 858 0.09 -26.63 -23.47
C SER A 858 -0.69 -27.20 -24.65
N ASP A 859 0.02 -27.77 -25.64
CA ASP A 859 -0.64 -28.50 -26.71
C ASP A 859 -1.28 -29.80 -26.17
N PRO A 860 -2.39 -30.26 -26.76
CA PRO A 860 -2.98 -31.56 -26.42
C PRO A 860 -1.95 -32.70 -26.55
N GLY A 861 -1.77 -33.47 -25.47
CA GLY A 861 -0.86 -34.62 -25.44
C GLY A 861 0.63 -34.27 -25.31
N SER A 862 0.96 -33.00 -25.10
CA SER A 862 2.31 -32.51 -24.84
C SER A 862 2.81 -33.02 -23.47
N PRO A 863 3.83 -33.91 -23.41
CA PRO A 863 4.36 -34.40 -22.15
C PRO A 863 4.94 -33.24 -21.33
N ASP A 864 4.55 -33.14 -20.05
CA ASP A 864 4.99 -32.10 -19.11
C ASP A 864 4.75 -30.66 -19.62
N GLY A 865 3.88 -30.50 -20.62
CA GLY A 865 3.63 -29.25 -21.32
C GLY A 865 4.78 -28.75 -22.18
N ALA A 866 5.74 -29.59 -22.60
CA ALA A 866 6.97 -29.21 -23.35
C ALA A 866 6.75 -28.39 -24.64
N ASN A 867 5.56 -28.49 -25.22
CA ASN A 867 5.08 -27.79 -26.42
C ASN A 867 3.75 -27.08 -26.15
N GLY A 868 3.58 -25.88 -26.69
CA GLY A 868 2.41 -25.04 -26.44
C GLY A 868 2.54 -23.61 -26.96
N MET A 869 1.63 -22.74 -26.54
CA MET A 869 1.58 -21.33 -26.95
C MET A 869 1.56 -20.44 -25.71
N LEU A 870 2.51 -19.50 -25.63
CA LEU A 870 2.51 -18.41 -24.67
C LEU A 870 1.94 -17.16 -25.34
N GLY A 871 1.13 -16.38 -24.64
CA GLY A 871 0.69 -15.08 -25.13
C GLY A 871 0.67 -14.04 -24.01
N LEU A 872 1.32 -12.90 -24.20
CA LEU A 872 1.53 -11.85 -23.19
C LEU A 872 1.13 -10.47 -23.74
N PRO A 873 0.38 -9.64 -22.98
CA PRO A 873 0.19 -8.24 -23.29
C PRO A 873 1.51 -7.46 -23.24
N VAL A 874 1.82 -6.72 -24.31
CA VAL A 874 3.04 -5.93 -24.44
C VAL A 874 2.75 -4.52 -24.95
N SER A 875 3.51 -3.54 -24.47
CA SER A 875 3.53 -2.18 -25.01
C SER A 875 4.63 -2.08 -26.08
N LEU A 876 4.30 -1.49 -27.24
CA LEU A 876 5.21 -1.40 -28.40
C LEU A 876 5.54 0.07 -28.72
N GLN A 877 6.20 0.77 -27.80
CA GLN A 877 6.93 2.03 -28.02
C GLN A 877 7.64 2.44 -26.71
N LEU A 878 8.94 2.78 -26.78
CA LEU A 878 9.63 3.49 -25.69
C LEU A 878 8.87 4.78 -25.42
N ARG A 879 8.14 4.87 -24.31
CA ARG A 879 7.76 6.17 -23.74
C ARG A 879 8.79 6.50 -22.67
N ASP A 880 9.36 7.70 -22.76
CA ASP A 880 10.20 8.29 -21.69
C ASP A 880 9.33 8.78 -20.50
N ASP A 881 8.18 8.15 -20.23
CA ASP A 881 7.31 8.50 -19.11
C ASP A 881 6.84 7.25 -18.30
N LEU A 882 6.95 7.39 -16.98
CA LEU A 882 6.77 6.38 -15.92
C LEU A 882 5.30 5.91 -15.74
N GLY A 883 4.64 5.50 -16.83
CA GLY A 883 3.26 5.05 -16.81
C GLY A 883 3.10 3.56 -17.05
N GLU A 884 3.59 2.68 -16.17
CA GLU A 884 3.36 1.22 -16.25
C GLU A 884 1.85 0.87 -16.28
N PHE A 885 0.96 1.77 -15.84
CA PHE A 885 -0.47 1.48 -15.65
C PHE A 885 -1.45 2.29 -16.51
N LEU A 886 -1.00 3.28 -17.30
CA LEU A 886 -1.90 4.26 -17.96
C LEU A 886 -1.65 4.46 -19.47
N GLY A 887 -1.16 3.44 -20.17
CA GLY A 887 -0.88 3.51 -21.61
C GLY A 887 -2.07 3.19 -22.51
N ASP A 888 -2.55 4.16 -23.29
CA ASP A 888 -3.28 3.90 -24.54
C ASP A 888 -2.31 3.31 -25.60
N ALA A 889 -2.30 1.97 -25.72
CA ALA A 889 -1.93 1.09 -26.85
C ALA A 889 -0.99 -0.08 -26.47
N SER A 890 -1.48 -1.32 -26.62
CA SER A 890 -0.69 -2.55 -26.35
C SER A 890 -1.20 -3.74 -27.19
N ALA A 891 -0.28 -4.58 -27.67
CA ALA A 891 -0.54 -5.78 -28.47
C ALA A 891 -0.53 -7.03 -27.59
N ILE A 892 -1.09 -8.14 -28.06
CA ILE A 892 -0.80 -9.46 -27.48
C ILE A 892 0.27 -10.14 -28.32
N ALA A 893 1.46 -10.29 -27.76
CA ALA A 893 2.57 -11.01 -28.37
C ALA A 893 2.46 -12.50 -28.09
N PHE A 894 2.65 -13.34 -29.11
CA PHE A 894 2.62 -14.80 -28.97
C PHE A 894 3.99 -15.41 -29.21
N LEU A 895 4.37 -16.35 -28.33
CA LEU A 895 5.55 -17.18 -28.48
C LEU A 895 5.14 -18.65 -28.57
N ARG A 896 5.64 -19.33 -29.60
CA ARG A 896 5.52 -20.76 -29.76
C ARG A 896 6.59 -21.43 -28.91
N ARG A 897 6.17 -22.43 -28.13
CA ARG A 897 7.07 -23.36 -27.46
C ARG A 897 7.10 -24.69 -28.21
N ASP A 898 8.28 -25.08 -28.68
CA ASP A 898 8.54 -26.39 -29.29
C ASP A 898 9.77 -27.01 -28.61
N ASP A 899 9.60 -28.20 -28.04
CA ASP A 899 10.63 -28.91 -27.28
C ASP A 899 11.36 -27.98 -26.29
N ARG A 900 10.57 -27.28 -25.48
CA ARG A 900 11.01 -26.32 -24.45
C ARG A 900 11.70 -25.03 -24.94
N LYS A 901 11.84 -24.82 -26.25
CA LYS A 901 12.44 -23.62 -26.85
C LYS A 901 11.38 -22.63 -27.31
N LEU A 902 11.62 -21.35 -27.08
CA LEU A 902 10.71 -20.28 -27.45
C LEU A 902 11.04 -19.71 -28.83
N SER A 903 10.02 -19.41 -29.61
CA SER A 903 10.15 -18.73 -30.91
C SER A 903 8.94 -17.82 -31.16
N PRO A 904 9.09 -16.74 -31.95
CA PRO A 904 7.96 -15.86 -32.23
C PRO A 904 6.83 -16.58 -32.98
N ALA A 905 5.60 -16.41 -32.51
CA ALA A 905 4.38 -16.99 -33.09
C ALA A 905 3.43 -15.95 -33.68
N GLY A 906 3.80 -14.67 -33.69
CA GLY A 906 2.95 -13.59 -34.22
C GLY A 906 2.38 -12.73 -33.10
N GLN A 907 1.47 -11.84 -33.47
CA GLN A 907 0.88 -10.85 -32.57
C GLN A 907 -0.54 -10.52 -33.00
N LEU A 908 -1.35 -10.07 -32.04
CA LEU A 908 -2.62 -9.39 -32.29
C LEU A 908 -2.48 -7.94 -31.84
N ASP A 909 -2.71 -7.01 -32.75
CA ASP A 909 -2.48 -5.58 -32.53
C ASP A 909 -3.80 -4.83 -32.30
N SER A 910 -3.74 -3.88 -31.36
CA SER A 910 -4.75 -2.82 -31.22
C SER A 910 -4.73 -1.93 -32.46
N ARG A 911 -5.89 -1.52 -32.97
CA ARG A 911 -5.98 -0.53 -34.04
C ARG A 911 -6.52 0.78 -33.46
N PRO A 912 -5.89 1.94 -33.74
CA PRO A 912 -6.46 3.21 -33.35
C PRO A 912 -7.85 3.35 -33.98
N VAL A 913 -8.87 3.62 -33.17
CA VAL A 913 -10.20 3.98 -33.67
C VAL A 913 -10.05 5.34 -34.35
N ALA A 914 -10.11 5.36 -35.68
CA ALA A 914 -10.30 6.61 -36.39
C ALA A 914 -11.68 7.16 -35.98
N ASN A 915 -11.74 8.45 -35.63
CA ASN A 915 -12.98 9.22 -35.38
C ASN A 915 -13.90 9.32 -36.63
N ALA A 916 -14.01 8.26 -37.43
CA ALA A 916 -14.69 8.22 -38.71
C ALA A 916 -16.21 8.01 -38.58
N ASP A 917 -16.68 7.44 -37.45
CA ASP A 917 -18.04 6.90 -37.35
C ASP A 917 -18.93 7.60 -36.30
N GLY A 918 -18.49 8.71 -35.70
CA GLY A 918 -19.30 9.44 -34.70
C GLY A 918 -19.48 8.72 -33.35
N ARG A 919 -18.64 7.73 -33.05
CA ARG A 919 -18.57 7.07 -31.74
C ARG A 919 -17.80 7.98 -30.79
N GLU A 920 -18.48 8.57 -29.82
CA GLU A 920 -17.86 9.39 -28.78
C GLU A 920 -17.40 8.53 -27.60
N SER A 921 -16.32 8.97 -26.95
CA SER A 921 -15.85 8.49 -25.64
C SER A 921 -17.02 8.29 -24.69
N ASP A 922 -16.99 7.24 -23.87
CA ASP A 922 -18.02 6.91 -22.87
C ASP A 922 -18.13 7.94 -21.72
N GLN A 923 -17.38 9.04 -21.82
CA GLN A 923 -17.26 10.15 -20.87
C GLN A 923 -16.95 9.74 -19.44
N CYS A 924 -16.53 8.48 -19.24
CA CYS A 924 -16.38 7.88 -17.92
C CYS A 924 -17.59 8.13 -17.00
N GLN A 925 -18.68 7.39 -17.21
CA GLN A 925 -19.82 7.47 -16.29
C GLN A 925 -19.53 6.90 -14.89
N ALA A 926 -18.57 5.96 -14.76
CA ALA A 926 -18.09 5.41 -13.48
C ALA A 926 -16.71 4.75 -13.64
N SER A 927 -15.82 4.88 -12.64
CA SER A 927 -14.50 4.23 -12.58
C SER A 927 -13.56 4.60 -13.76
N CYS A 928 -13.08 5.85 -13.79
CA CYS A 928 -12.29 6.43 -14.90
C CYS A 928 -10.86 5.92 -15.04
N THR A 929 -10.39 5.14 -14.08
CA THR A 929 -9.04 4.61 -14.11
C THR A 929 -9.04 3.27 -14.83
N ASP A 930 -8.52 3.27 -16.06
CA ASP A 930 -8.37 2.09 -16.91
C ASP A 930 -7.12 1.29 -16.49
N TRP A 931 -7.06 0.88 -15.21
CA TRP A 931 -5.93 0.11 -14.65
C TRP A 931 -5.70 -1.23 -15.35
N TYR A 932 -6.67 -1.72 -16.13
CA TYR A 932 -6.69 -3.06 -16.75
C TYR A 932 -6.74 -2.99 -18.28
N GLY A 933 -6.09 -1.98 -18.88
CA GLY A 933 -6.21 -1.57 -20.29
C GLY A 933 -6.37 -2.71 -21.32
N ASN A 934 -5.62 -3.81 -21.16
CA ASN A 934 -5.75 -5.04 -21.95
C ASN A 934 -5.98 -6.26 -21.06
N ALA A 935 -6.81 -7.21 -21.53
CA ALA A 935 -6.89 -8.52 -20.89
C ALA A 935 -5.95 -9.53 -21.57
N ARG A 936 -5.57 -10.54 -20.78
CA ARG A 936 -4.87 -11.75 -21.25
C ARG A 936 -5.53 -12.39 -22.48
N PRO A 937 -4.77 -13.15 -23.30
CA PRO A 937 -5.35 -13.96 -24.37
C PRO A 937 -6.23 -15.08 -23.79
N ILE A 938 -7.45 -15.20 -24.32
CA ILE A 938 -8.39 -16.27 -23.99
C ILE A 938 -8.35 -17.31 -25.09
N PHE A 939 -7.81 -18.48 -24.77
CA PHE A 939 -7.71 -19.59 -25.70
C PHE A 939 -8.97 -20.47 -25.67
N ILE A 940 -9.56 -20.73 -26.84
CA ILE A 940 -10.73 -21.61 -27.02
C ILE A 940 -10.48 -22.50 -28.22
N GLY A 941 -10.22 -23.80 -28.01
CA GLY A 941 -9.84 -24.71 -29.08
C GLY A 941 -8.60 -24.20 -29.84
N ASN A 942 -8.72 -23.90 -31.14
CA ASN A 942 -7.65 -23.28 -31.94
C ASN A 942 -7.78 -21.75 -32.09
N LEU A 943 -8.78 -21.14 -31.46
CA LEU A 943 -8.98 -19.69 -31.45
C LEU A 943 -8.32 -19.08 -30.22
N VAL A 944 -7.98 -17.80 -30.35
CA VAL A 944 -7.51 -16.95 -29.26
C VAL A 944 -8.21 -15.60 -29.36
N PHE A 945 -8.65 -15.07 -28.24
CA PHE A 945 -9.32 -13.78 -28.16
C PHE A 945 -8.50 -12.84 -27.30
N ALA A 946 -8.31 -11.61 -27.75
CA ALA A 946 -7.57 -10.56 -27.05
C ALA A 946 -8.48 -9.35 -26.84
N LEU A 947 -8.57 -8.88 -25.61
CA LEU A 947 -9.16 -7.57 -25.30
C LEU A 947 -8.08 -6.51 -25.43
N MET A 948 -8.31 -5.52 -26.29
CA MET A 948 -7.43 -4.38 -26.48
C MET A 948 -8.30 -3.12 -26.52
N GLY A 949 -8.38 -2.39 -25.41
CA GLY A 949 -9.35 -1.29 -25.33
C GLY A 949 -10.80 -1.80 -25.40
N TYR A 950 -11.61 -1.15 -26.25
CA TYR A 950 -12.95 -1.60 -26.64
C TYR A 950 -12.96 -2.56 -27.84
N GLU A 951 -11.81 -3.13 -28.21
CA GLU A 951 -11.73 -4.14 -29.26
C GLU A 951 -11.58 -5.54 -28.66
N ILE A 952 -12.41 -6.49 -29.11
CA ILE A 952 -12.08 -7.92 -29.05
C ILE A 952 -11.51 -8.32 -30.40
N VAL A 953 -10.29 -8.85 -30.41
CA VAL A 953 -9.65 -9.40 -31.60
C VAL A 953 -9.57 -10.91 -31.49
N GLU A 954 -10.16 -11.59 -32.46
CA GLU A 954 -10.04 -13.03 -32.62
C GLU A 954 -8.85 -13.36 -33.52
N GLY A 955 -7.89 -14.07 -32.97
CA GLY A 955 -6.87 -14.82 -33.69
C GLY A 955 -7.23 -16.30 -33.85
N ARG A 956 -6.59 -16.94 -34.83
CA ARG A 956 -6.62 -18.39 -35.02
C ARG A 956 -5.20 -18.92 -35.08
N GLN A 957 -4.95 -20.03 -34.40
CA GLN A 957 -3.73 -20.78 -34.54
C GLN A 957 -3.70 -21.46 -35.91
N ASP A 958 -2.71 -21.10 -36.73
CA ASP A 958 -2.39 -21.70 -38.03
C ASP A 958 -0.98 -22.28 -37.96
N GLY A 959 -0.90 -23.58 -37.67
CA GLY A 959 0.35 -24.26 -37.35
C GLY A 959 1.00 -23.70 -36.09
N ALA A 960 2.22 -23.17 -36.24
CA ALA A 960 3.01 -22.58 -35.15
C ALA A 960 2.75 -21.07 -34.92
N ARG A 961 1.82 -20.46 -35.65
CA ARG A 961 1.56 -19.02 -35.61
C ARG A 961 0.12 -18.69 -35.22
N ILE A 962 -0.08 -17.53 -34.63
CA ILE A 962 -1.38 -16.88 -34.46
C ILE A 962 -1.56 -15.87 -35.59
N VAL A 963 -2.71 -15.92 -36.25
CA VAL A 963 -3.10 -14.98 -37.30
C VAL A 963 -4.45 -14.37 -36.94
N GLU A 964 -4.57 -13.05 -37.02
CA GLU A 964 -5.84 -12.35 -36.86
C GLU A 964 -6.87 -12.86 -37.87
N ARG A 965 -8.07 -13.19 -37.39
CA ARG A 965 -9.19 -13.65 -38.22
C ARG A 965 -10.29 -12.59 -38.32
N ARG A 966 -10.70 -12.00 -37.20
CA ARG A 966 -11.78 -11.01 -37.12
C ARG A 966 -11.61 -10.14 -35.88
N ARG A 967 -12.30 -9.00 -35.84
CA ARG A 967 -12.34 -8.10 -34.69
C ARG A 967 -13.72 -7.48 -34.56
N VAL A 968 -14.06 -7.07 -33.35
CA VAL A 968 -15.25 -6.27 -33.07
C VAL A 968 -14.85 -5.15 -32.12
N ASP A 969 -15.34 -3.95 -32.43
CA ASP A 969 -15.31 -2.82 -31.52
C ASP A 969 -16.69 -2.73 -30.85
N PHE A 970 -16.70 -2.78 -29.53
CA PHE A 970 -17.90 -2.72 -28.69
C PHE A 970 -18.03 -1.39 -27.93
N THR A 971 -17.31 -0.34 -28.36
CA THR A 971 -17.44 1.03 -27.83
C THR A 971 -18.92 1.44 -27.80
N PRO A 972 -19.44 1.94 -26.67
CA PRO A 972 -20.81 2.42 -26.58
C PRO A 972 -21.12 3.49 -27.65
N VAL A 973 -22.30 3.41 -28.26
CA VAL A 973 -22.78 4.45 -29.18
C VAL A 973 -23.49 5.53 -28.36
N SER A 974 -23.10 6.80 -28.53
CA SER A 974 -23.73 7.94 -27.86
C SER A 974 -25.25 7.92 -28.09
N ARG A 975 -26.03 7.92 -27.00
CA ARG A 975 -27.49 8.11 -27.10
C ARG A 975 -27.76 9.54 -27.58
N GLU A 976 -28.10 9.72 -28.85
CA GLU A 976 -28.69 10.99 -29.31
C GLU A 976 -29.92 11.31 -28.43
N GLY A 977 -29.82 12.33 -27.58
CA GLY A 977 -30.96 12.90 -26.87
C GLY A 977 -30.96 12.90 -25.33
N ALA A 978 -29.89 12.47 -24.66
CA ALA A 978 -29.74 12.74 -23.21
C ALA A 978 -28.98 14.06 -23.02
N SER A 979 -29.69 15.13 -22.63
CA SER A 979 -29.04 16.37 -22.19
C SER A 979 -28.21 16.11 -20.93
N PRO A 980 -26.98 16.64 -20.83
CA PRO A 980 -26.21 16.63 -19.59
C PRO A 980 -26.87 17.60 -18.61
N ASN A 981 -27.21 17.10 -17.42
CA ASN A 981 -27.54 17.91 -16.25
C ASN A 981 -26.71 17.42 -15.09
#